data_AF-A0A9N8DRL8-F1
#
_entry.id   AF-A0A9N8DRL8-F1
#
_cell.length_a   1.000
_cell.length_b   1.000
_cell.length_c   1.000
_cell.angle_alpha   90.00
_cell.angle_beta   90.00
_cell.angle_gamma   90.00
#
_symmetry.space_group_name_H-M   'P 1'
#
loop_
_entity.id
_entity.type
_entity.pdbx_description
1 polymer ?
#
loop_
_entity_poly.entity_id
_entity_poly.type
_entity_poly.pdbx_seq_one_letter_code
_entity_poly.pdbx_strand_id
1 'polypeptide(L)'
;MAYQDQNDLAIALALSQQTAREERVRRRQPLQQLRLPQQNSQQDAQQNSQQQQQQQPQHQQKKRSSFSRTTRTEAEWRNDLLSIYDQLYKSRSDENKPKMTLRGFCVEIDRFSQYKRLSQVWKELQLEECLSKRVPPTDPMLINKINSRFPCSTDHIEIQDEDSQESETNNRNRSAKNEMRDHTQWKDLIQNIYGFLSSARVSGQKESVHSYCVKVLKAKSAYRRIADIWKELELEIDLTNGVSPLDSNFKEKLEQRFPCTEQPSTRNNSSNDAPRRARDLQPSSSSFFDKVEEALFAELVSGFAKSGFPLEKADLKRYADSYLAAEGIDVHLSNDTIERIYKAAQIKAKTNVNSIDPKRASQADPRTLNAMYHQLDALIKMAHEIDPIAWPEDRYANIPPTRIYNTDEQGPNPTHLRNPVLIPRDMLVGRSRLFQNTREGDNKMAFHYTVANIVRADGAQHQPFESVDGAPAPYIIISDASSATELDTMEKADRDKLLANQREEDTTIKLNPSVLESWYDGYQLGKREELVNPFGFQVRATPSGSMLKRTFYDFLLHFKQQLPHDQGPGGLGVVLFLDWHCSRECPLSLITSLLRFNILLFVLPSKTSIWSQPCDNGKNELTAKDIAQVAHELGILVGGTLTYSEANRIFRRGLERNCTDQNNELRRTGTNGVASSFRKTGLYPMDYNNEGWTMAYHNFNKLNEMIKQQKRDSGERLPEIIWVTKPRAVDQREALTDEDERLIRSFLPTEDFLAGTDGSDDDLPLEVPLLFLAVAIGDYLLGKYTLDDDRDLSSPPIATEDYEAAALKLVTFEAVTSSNHVDTTCTLTPEQVARDKLRTKLSLVIFGHAIVLREKESNRVLNLTKQSAERFCVFDNERTESNNMEIRSVKQILETCVDAADDEQYTLTKKDKRKQQKKDRIARKKLNESMYEEAQEVADSRRLKRNVEAIAKCLHVKRPRFASRLATLLEDEGVQPEELYQEYESVVLDPFTDVISVTRGDVTKPITMTRVGTDVTAVNYTMETILMKVMIQKQAKDPGAIKRRKRGKIGLSTHLGRSGIIAGILIQRNIKEDELKAVRKEEKGVIDELERMKALHVKACTLMQDLPDSFWKVEAVKGWRRMALVKLFEVKLEVGVKPNAEAWSTALKRLSLTKATVETKVEELDRSIRNKERELAPLLAKRREGEDFLNETQEYAQGDDKEDDEYDDESVGEDE
;
A
#
# COMPACT_ATOMS: atom_id res chain seq x y z
N MET A 1 -42.63 -36.58 23.83
CA MET A 1 -42.52 -38.03 24.08
C MET A 1 -42.37 -38.85 22.79
N ALA A 2 -43.17 -38.65 21.73
CA ALA A 2 -42.99 -39.42 20.46
C ALA A 2 -41.82 -38.95 19.53
N TYR A 3 -40.92 -38.09 20.02
CA TYR A 3 -39.81 -37.50 19.24
C TYR A 3 -38.42 -37.86 19.78
N GLN A 4 -38.34 -38.64 20.88
CA GLN A 4 -37.09 -39.04 21.52
C GLN A 4 -36.60 -40.40 20.99
N ASP A 5 -37.50 -41.36 20.82
CA ASP A 5 -37.19 -42.74 20.38
C ASP A 5 -36.49 -42.85 19.00
N GLN A 6 -36.61 -41.83 18.13
CA GLN A 6 -35.93 -41.84 16.82
C GLN A 6 -34.45 -41.48 16.89
N ASN A 7 -34.03 -40.65 17.84
CA ASN A 7 -32.61 -40.29 18.00
C ASN A 7 -31.81 -41.42 18.64
N ASP A 8 -32.38 -42.09 19.65
CA ASP A 8 -31.71 -43.21 20.34
C ASP A 8 -31.49 -44.40 19.39
N LEU A 9 -32.42 -44.65 18.47
CA LEU A 9 -32.27 -45.67 17.43
C LEU A 9 -31.16 -45.33 16.42
N ALA A 10 -30.99 -44.05 16.06
CA ALA A 10 -29.92 -43.61 15.16
C ALA A 10 -28.53 -43.72 15.82
N ILE A 11 -28.41 -43.37 17.11
CA ILE A 11 -27.18 -43.49 17.89
C ILE A 11 -26.78 -44.97 18.06
N ALA A 12 -27.74 -45.84 18.35
CA ALA A 12 -27.50 -47.29 18.45
C ALA A 12 -26.98 -47.90 17.13
N LEU A 13 -27.52 -47.46 15.98
CA LEU A 13 -27.06 -47.92 14.66
C LEU A 13 -25.64 -47.44 14.34
N ALA A 14 -25.28 -46.20 14.71
CA ALA A 14 -23.96 -45.65 14.50
C ALA A 14 -22.88 -46.40 15.30
N LEU A 15 -23.14 -46.66 16.59
CA LEU A 15 -22.23 -47.39 17.47
C LEU A 15 -22.00 -48.83 16.99
N SER A 16 -23.06 -49.53 16.54
CA SER A 16 -22.96 -50.88 16.00
C SER A 16 -22.05 -50.98 14.76
N GLN A 17 -22.09 -49.98 13.87
CA GLN A 17 -21.23 -49.94 12.69
C GLN A 17 -19.75 -49.65 13.01
N GLN A 18 -19.49 -48.94 14.12
CA GLN A 18 -18.13 -48.64 14.57
C GLN A 18 -17.44 -49.89 15.15
N THR A 19 -18.11 -50.67 16.00
CA THR A 19 -17.54 -51.91 16.57
C THR A 19 -17.18 -52.94 15.49
N ALA A 20 -18.01 -53.06 14.44
CA ALA A 20 -17.77 -53.98 13.32
C ALA A 20 -16.57 -53.58 12.43
N ARG A 21 -16.12 -52.32 12.49
CA ARG A 21 -14.92 -51.85 11.78
C ARG A 21 -13.63 -52.20 12.53
N GLU A 22 -13.60 -52.02 13.85
CA GLU A 22 -12.42 -52.30 14.68
C GLU A 22 -12.02 -53.78 14.68
N GLU A 23 -13.00 -54.69 14.67
CA GLU A 23 -12.73 -56.14 14.60
C GLU A 23 -12.09 -56.59 13.28
N ARG A 24 -12.31 -55.86 12.17
CA ARG A 24 -11.69 -56.18 10.87
C ARG A 24 -10.22 -55.73 10.78
N VAL A 25 -9.82 -54.70 11.52
CA VAL A 25 -8.44 -54.20 11.51
C VAL A 25 -7.50 -55.11 12.31
N ARG A 26 -7.98 -55.76 13.39
CA ARG A 26 -7.17 -56.67 14.23
C ARG A 26 -6.74 -58.00 13.59
N ARG A 27 -7.13 -58.33 12.35
CA ARG A 27 -6.90 -59.65 11.74
C ARG A 27 -5.93 -59.69 10.54
N ARG A 28 -5.07 -58.68 10.33
CA ARG A 28 -4.01 -58.74 9.30
C ARG A 28 -2.65 -58.22 9.78
N GLN A 29 -1.81 -59.15 10.22
CA GLN A 29 -0.35 -59.04 10.18
C GLN A 29 0.21 -60.28 9.47
N PRO A 30 1.33 -60.13 8.73
CA PRO A 30 2.34 -61.17 8.72
C PRO A 30 3.74 -60.62 9.07
N LEU A 31 4.50 -61.44 9.81
CA LEU A 31 5.90 -61.22 10.13
C LEU A 31 6.78 -61.25 8.87
N GLN A 32 7.85 -60.45 8.87
CA GLN A 32 9.13 -60.86 8.28
C GLN A 32 10.32 -60.20 9.00
N GLN A 33 11.24 -61.02 9.48
CA GLN A 33 12.56 -60.62 9.98
C GLN A 33 13.57 -60.66 8.81
N LEU A 34 14.64 -59.86 8.83
CA LEU A 34 16.04 -60.31 8.61
C LEU A 34 17.10 -59.18 8.58
N ARG A 35 18.08 -59.31 9.49
CA ARG A 35 19.54 -58.99 9.39
C ARG A 35 20.10 -57.57 9.23
N LEU A 36 21.08 -57.33 10.12
CA LEU A 36 22.17 -56.34 10.13
C LEU A 36 23.11 -56.45 8.90
N PRO A 37 23.99 -55.46 8.68
CA PRO A 37 25.35 -55.59 9.22
C PRO A 37 25.92 -54.34 9.94
N GLN A 38 26.95 -54.58 10.76
CA GLN A 38 27.73 -53.57 11.48
C GLN A 38 28.91 -53.02 10.65
N GLN A 39 29.36 -51.79 10.94
CA GLN A 39 30.77 -51.34 11.05
C GLN A 39 30.77 -49.85 11.46
N ASN A 40 31.18 -49.42 12.66
CA ASN A 40 32.51 -49.35 13.32
C ASN A 40 33.41 -48.17 12.91
N SER A 41 34.02 -47.56 13.95
CA SER A 41 35.09 -46.53 13.93
C SER A 41 34.62 -45.08 13.61
N GLN A 42 35.12 -44.00 14.24
CA GLN A 42 36.24 -43.84 15.19
C GLN A 42 35.86 -42.89 16.36
N GLN A 43 36.34 -43.19 17.57
CA GLN A 43 36.62 -42.19 18.61
C GLN A 43 38.14 -42.00 18.66
N ASP A 44 38.61 -40.75 18.76
CA ASP A 44 39.78 -40.33 19.55
C ASP A 44 40.17 -38.88 19.24
N ALA A 45 40.18 -38.03 20.28
CA ALA A 45 41.08 -36.87 20.50
C ALA A 45 40.49 -35.91 21.56
N GLN A 46 40.89 -36.08 22.82
CA GLN A 46 40.69 -35.09 23.88
C GLN A 46 41.98 -34.26 24.11
N GLN A 47 41.82 -33.15 24.85
CA GLN A 47 42.86 -32.42 25.60
C GLN A 47 43.92 -31.59 24.85
N ASN A 48 43.69 -30.28 24.79
CA ASN A 48 44.57 -29.17 25.20
C ASN A 48 43.76 -27.88 25.07
N SER A 49 43.82 -26.85 25.93
CA SER A 49 44.72 -26.56 27.06
C SER A 49 44.08 -25.49 27.98
N GLN A 50 44.32 -25.53 29.29
CA GLN A 50 44.04 -24.41 30.21
C GLN A 50 45.33 -23.62 30.50
N GLN A 51 45.22 -22.28 30.62
CA GLN A 51 45.64 -21.45 31.78
C GLN A 51 46.11 -20.03 31.42
N GLN A 52 45.88 -19.11 32.37
CA GLN A 52 46.31 -17.70 32.45
C GLN A 52 45.58 -16.71 31.51
N GLN A 53 45.21 -15.49 31.92
CA GLN A 53 45.75 -14.67 33.03
C GLN A 53 44.65 -13.77 33.68
N GLN A 54 44.88 -13.32 34.93
CA GLN A 54 44.00 -12.40 35.68
C GLN A 54 44.41 -10.93 35.48
N GLN A 55 43.44 -9.99 35.45
CA GLN A 55 43.50 -8.68 36.13
C GLN A 55 42.16 -7.89 36.06
N GLN A 56 41.96 -6.98 37.02
CA GLN A 56 40.79 -6.10 37.27
C GLN A 56 41.28 -4.63 37.44
N PRO A 57 40.44 -3.59 37.59
CA PRO A 57 39.10 -3.31 37.03
C PRO A 57 38.92 -1.82 36.54
N GLN A 58 37.66 -1.40 36.29
CA GLN A 58 37.13 -0.03 36.04
C GLN A 58 37.21 0.48 34.57
N HIS A 59 36.12 0.95 33.95
CA HIS A 59 35.26 2.06 34.39
C HIS A 59 33.82 1.98 33.79
N GLN A 60 32.82 2.55 34.46
CA GLN A 60 31.40 2.51 34.04
C GLN A 60 31.05 3.63 33.05
N GLN A 61 30.39 3.32 31.93
CA GLN A 61 29.55 4.29 31.20
C GLN A 61 28.27 3.67 30.64
N LYS A 62 27.12 4.07 31.22
CA LYS A 62 25.77 3.75 30.71
C LYS A 62 25.53 4.46 29.36
N LYS A 63 25.04 3.75 28.35
CA LYS A 63 24.41 4.35 27.15
C LYS A 63 23.03 3.77 26.92
N ARG A 64 22.08 4.64 26.54
CA ARG A 64 20.68 4.32 26.24
C ARG A 64 20.30 4.79 24.84
N SER A 65 19.59 3.93 24.12
CA SER A 65 18.60 4.18 23.05
C SER A 65 18.68 5.50 22.25
N SER A 66 18.98 5.41 20.96
CA SER A 66 18.86 6.51 20.00
C SER A 66 17.44 6.66 19.44
N PHE A 67 16.85 7.85 19.60
CA PHE A 67 15.74 8.33 18.76
C PHE A 67 16.30 9.21 17.64
N SER A 68 15.82 9.02 16.41
CA SER A 68 16.10 9.92 15.29
C SER A 68 15.61 11.34 15.61
N ARG A 69 16.55 12.30 15.68
CA ARG A 69 16.30 13.73 15.75
C ARG A 69 17.33 14.43 14.86
N THR A 70 16.93 15.52 14.21
CA THR A 70 17.84 16.42 13.48
C THR A 70 19.01 16.81 14.37
N THR A 71 20.22 16.44 13.96
CA THR A 71 21.46 16.70 14.69
C THR A 71 21.82 18.18 14.59
N ARG A 72 21.67 18.90 15.70
CA ARG A 72 22.23 20.24 15.87
C ARG A 72 23.75 20.21 15.76
N THR A 73 24.31 21.24 15.14
CA THR A 73 25.75 21.50 15.07
C THR A 73 26.31 21.88 16.45
N GLU A 74 27.62 21.77 16.63
CA GLU A 74 28.28 22.15 17.89
C GLU A 74 28.16 23.66 18.15
N ALA A 75 28.18 24.49 17.11
CA ALA A 75 27.91 25.92 17.18
C ALA A 75 26.48 26.24 17.66
N GLU A 76 25.46 25.51 17.19
CA GLU A 76 24.09 25.65 17.69
C GLU A 76 23.96 25.25 19.16
N TRP A 77 24.63 24.18 19.60
CA TRP A 77 24.66 23.79 21.02
C TRP A 77 25.33 24.84 21.91
N ARG A 78 26.47 25.38 21.46
CA ARG A 78 27.21 26.44 22.15
C ARG A 78 26.36 27.70 22.32
N ASN A 79 25.73 28.17 21.24
CA ASN A 79 24.92 29.39 21.25
C ASN A 79 23.67 29.25 22.12
N ASP A 80 22.96 28.12 22.03
CA ASP A 80 21.80 27.86 22.88
C ASP A 80 22.18 27.79 24.36
N LEU A 81 23.28 27.12 24.73
CA LEU A 81 23.72 27.02 26.13
C LEU A 81 24.09 28.38 26.72
N LEU A 82 24.83 29.22 25.97
CA LEU A 82 25.16 30.58 26.38
C LEU A 82 23.91 31.45 26.54
N SER A 83 22.95 31.35 25.61
CA SER A 83 21.68 32.10 25.67
C SER A 83 20.79 31.68 26.84
N ILE A 84 20.70 30.37 27.13
CA ILE A 84 19.94 29.84 28.28
C ILE A 84 20.60 30.28 29.59
N TYR A 85 21.94 30.24 29.65
CA TYR A 85 22.69 30.66 30.84
C TYR A 85 22.54 32.15 31.13
N ASP A 86 22.68 33.01 30.12
CA ASP A 86 22.46 34.46 30.25
C ASP A 86 21.04 34.80 30.76
N GLN A 87 20.01 34.13 30.24
CA GLN A 87 18.62 34.36 30.66
C GLN A 87 18.35 33.88 32.10
N LEU A 88 18.88 32.71 32.50
CA LEU A 88 18.79 32.22 33.88
C LEU A 88 19.63 33.06 34.85
N TYR A 89 20.78 33.59 34.41
CA TYR A 89 21.61 34.52 35.17
C TYR A 89 20.86 35.82 35.44
N LYS A 90 20.33 36.47 34.39
CA LYS A 90 19.51 37.69 34.50
C LYS A 90 18.31 37.50 35.41
N SER A 91 17.59 36.38 35.29
CA SER A 91 16.45 36.06 36.17
C SER A 91 16.83 35.89 37.65
N ARG A 92 18.07 35.46 37.97
CA ARG A 92 18.53 35.26 39.35
C ARG A 92 19.26 36.46 39.95
N SER A 93 19.65 37.43 39.11
CA SER A 93 20.22 38.72 39.52
C SER A 93 19.15 39.77 39.83
N ASP A 94 17.93 39.61 39.31
CA ASP A 94 16.77 40.45 39.64
C ASP A 94 16.13 39.99 40.96
N GLU A 95 16.37 40.72 42.05
CA GLU A 95 15.88 40.35 43.40
C GLU A 95 14.34 40.39 43.52
N ASN A 96 13.65 41.05 42.58
CA ASN A 96 12.19 41.16 42.56
C ASN A 96 11.48 40.08 41.74
N LYS A 97 12.22 39.16 41.09
CA LYS A 97 11.62 38.09 40.27
C LYS A 97 11.77 36.70 40.91
N PRO A 98 10.78 35.81 40.76
CA PRO A 98 10.92 34.43 41.18
C PRO A 98 12.07 33.77 40.41
N LYS A 99 12.99 33.12 41.14
CA LYS A 99 14.20 32.52 40.57
C LYS A 99 13.85 31.43 39.57
N MET A 100 14.04 31.71 38.28
CA MET A 100 13.75 30.75 37.23
C MET A 100 14.70 29.53 37.31
N THR A 101 14.13 28.35 37.08
CA THR A 101 14.86 27.10 36.96
C THR A 101 15.00 26.72 35.49
N LEU A 102 16.02 25.91 35.15
CA LEU A 102 16.16 25.37 33.79
C LEU A 102 14.90 24.66 33.29
N ARG A 103 14.14 24.01 34.19
CA ARG A 103 12.86 23.38 33.87
C ARG A 103 11.79 24.42 33.55
N GLY A 104 11.65 25.46 34.38
CA GLY A 104 10.72 26.57 34.15
C GLY A 104 10.99 27.25 32.80
N PHE A 105 12.25 27.59 32.53
CA PHE A 105 12.66 28.17 31.26
C PHE A 105 12.29 27.29 30.06
N CYS A 106 12.59 25.99 30.11
CA CYS A 106 12.26 25.07 29.01
C CYS A 106 10.73 24.88 28.80
N VAL A 107 9.91 25.16 29.81
CA VAL A 107 8.43 25.18 29.68
C VAL A 107 7.98 26.49 29.03
N GLU A 108 8.52 27.62 29.47
CA GLU A 108 8.15 28.95 28.98
C GLU A 108 8.41 29.14 27.47
N ILE A 109 9.50 28.57 26.94
CA ILE A 109 9.86 28.67 25.51
C ILE A 109 9.41 27.48 24.65
N ASP A 110 8.46 26.66 25.13
CA ASP A 110 7.96 25.44 24.47
C ASP A 110 9.06 24.46 23.97
N ARG A 111 10.14 24.33 24.74
CA ARG A 111 11.24 23.38 24.47
C ARG A 111 11.29 22.20 25.44
N PHE A 112 10.15 21.85 26.07
CA PHE A 112 10.08 20.79 27.07
C PHE A 112 10.58 19.42 26.54
N SER A 113 10.36 19.14 25.25
CA SER A 113 10.87 17.93 24.56
C SER A 113 12.40 17.83 24.47
N GLN A 114 13.12 18.92 24.76
CA GLN A 114 14.58 19.02 24.79
C GLN A 114 15.15 19.06 26.23
N TYR A 115 14.32 19.36 27.24
CA TYR A 115 14.73 19.53 28.64
C TYR A 115 15.61 18.39 29.17
N LYS A 116 15.28 17.14 28.87
CA LYS A 116 16.06 15.97 29.34
C LYS A 116 17.51 15.96 28.84
N ARG A 117 17.75 16.42 27.60
CA ARG A 117 19.10 16.48 26.99
C ARG A 117 19.85 17.74 27.44
N LEU A 118 19.17 18.88 27.49
CA LEU A 118 19.73 20.12 28.03
C LEU A 118 20.14 19.95 29.50
N SER A 119 19.26 19.38 30.34
CA SER A 119 19.55 19.12 31.76
C SER A 119 20.71 18.15 31.99
N GLN A 120 20.95 17.20 31.08
CA GLN A 120 22.13 16.34 31.14
C GLN A 120 23.41 17.14 30.87
N VAL A 121 23.48 17.87 29.75
CA VAL A 121 24.65 18.70 29.40
C VAL A 121 24.90 19.79 30.45
N TRP A 122 23.83 20.36 31.03
CA TRP A 122 23.90 21.33 32.12
C TRP A 122 24.58 20.79 33.39
N LYS A 123 24.35 19.50 33.69
CA LYS A 123 24.99 18.79 34.79
C LYS A 123 26.43 18.40 34.45
N GLU A 124 26.67 17.87 33.25
CA GLU A 124 28.02 17.52 32.76
C GLU A 124 28.98 18.72 32.83
N LEU A 125 28.50 19.91 32.48
CA LEU A 125 29.26 21.17 32.51
C LEU A 125 29.24 21.90 33.86
N GLN A 126 28.49 21.41 34.85
CA GLN A 126 28.29 22.04 36.17
C GLN A 126 27.75 23.48 36.09
N LEU A 127 26.91 23.80 35.09
CA LEU A 127 26.44 25.17 34.86
C LEU A 127 25.56 25.70 36.01
N GLU A 128 24.86 24.82 36.73
CA GLU A 128 24.09 25.20 37.91
C GLU A 128 24.98 25.71 39.06
N GLU A 129 26.21 25.16 39.18
CA GLU A 129 27.19 25.63 40.16
C GLU A 129 27.71 27.02 39.78
N CYS A 130 28.02 27.25 38.50
CA CYS A 130 28.40 28.56 37.97
C CYS A 130 27.29 29.61 38.21
N LEU A 131 26.01 29.27 37.99
CA LEU A 131 24.88 30.14 38.31
C LEU A 131 24.77 30.42 39.83
N SER A 132 24.96 29.41 40.68
CA SER A 132 24.92 29.58 42.14
C SER A 132 26.03 30.50 42.66
N LYS A 133 27.21 30.45 42.03
CA LYS A 133 28.37 31.31 42.29
C LYS A 133 28.28 32.69 41.62
N ARG A 134 27.16 33.01 40.95
CA ARG A 134 26.97 34.26 40.18
C ARG A 134 28.08 34.53 39.14
N VAL A 135 28.64 33.48 38.52
CA VAL A 135 29.60 33.61 37.41
C VAL A 135 28.89 34.22 36.19
N PRO A 136 29.34 35.37 35.65
CA PRO A 136 28.66 36.06 34.55
C PRO A 136 28.76 35.28 33.23
N PRO A 137 27.82 35.48 32.27
CA PRO A 137 27.81 34.77 30.99
C PRO A 137 29.04 35.07 30.10
N THR A 138 29.75 36.17 30.36
CA THR A 138 30.99 36.58 29.68
C THR A 138 32.27 36.01 30.32
N ASP A 139 32.16 35.24 31.40
CA ASP A 139 33.31 34.71 32.12
C ASP A 139 34.13 33.71 31.27
N PRO A 140 35.46 33.88 31.15
CA PRO A 140 36.29 32.97 30.36
C PRO A 140 36.26 31.52 30.83
N MET A 141 36.10 31.23 32.13
CA MET A 141 36.00 29.86 32.64
C MET A 141 34.68 29.21 32.19
N LEU A 142 33.57 29.96 32.21
CA LEU A 142 32.27 29.48 31.72
C LEU A 142 32.33 29.20 30.21
N ILE A 143 32.88 30.15 29.44
CA ILE A 143 33.04 30.02 27.99
C ILE A 143 33.94 28.83 27.65
N ASN A 144 35.07 28.65 28.35
CA ASN A 144 35.96 27.52 28.15
C ASN A 144 35.33 26.18 28.55
N LYS A 145 34.51 26.13 29.61
CA LYS A 145 33.72 24.93 29.95
C LYS A 145 32.73 24.54 28.84
N ILE A 146 32.08 25.51 28.19
CA ILE A 146 31.16 25.22 27.07
C ILE A 146 31.95 24.83 25.80
N ASN A 147 33.02 25.57 25.49
CA ASN A 147 33.87 25.33 24.31
C ASN A 147 34.60 23.97 24.37
N SER A 148 35.01 23.48 25.55
CA SER A 148 35.67 22.18 25.68
C SER A 148 34.74 21.00 25.35
N ARG A 149 33.42 21.21 25.45
CA ARG A 149 32.39 20.22 25.07
C ARG A 149 31.87 20.41 23.65
N PHE A 150 31.92 21.63 23.13
CA PHE A 150 31.45 22.05 21.82
C PHE A 150 32.48 23.02 21.18
N PRO A 151 33.59 22.49 20.64
CA PRO A 151 34.64 23.31 20.04
C PRO A 151 34.11 24.06 18.81
N CYS A 152 34.74 25.20 18.52
CA CYS A 152 34.43 26.01 17.36
C CYS A 152 35.72 26.13 16.54
N SER A 153 35.79 25.50 15.36
CA SER A 153 36.93 25.69 14.45
C SER A 153 36.88 27.12 13.91
N THR A 154 37.77 27.96 14.41
CA THR A 154 37.95 29.35 13.94
C THR A 154 38.90 29.47 12.75
N ASP A 155 39.45 28.35 12.28
CA ASP A 155 40.43 28.32 11.19
C ASP A 155 39.74 28.42 9.82
N HIS A 156 39.25 29.62 9.49
CA HIS A 156 39.09 30.15 8.12
C HIS A 156 38.62 31.61 8.18
N ILE A 157 39.54 32.55 8.38
CA ILE A 157 39.56 33.94 7.84
C ILE A 157 40.95 34.51 8.20
N GLU A 158 41.89 34.47 7.25
CA GLU A 158 42.83 35.54 6.83
C GLU A 158 43.88 34.98 5.86
N ILE A 159 44.66 35.87 5.22
CA ILE A 159 45.28 35.69 3.90
C ILE A 159 46.81 35.66 4.02
N GLN A 160 47.48 34.64 3.46
CA GLN A 160 48.66 34.77 2.58
C GLN A 160 49.18 33.42 2.04
N ASP A 161 50.12 33.50 1.08
CA ASP A 161 50.49 32.47 0.10
C ASP A 161 51.41 31.33 0.61
N GLU A 162 51.70 30.40 -0.30
CA GLU A 162 52.80 29.41 -0.27
C GLU A 162 52.78 28.35 0.85
N ASP A 163 52.03 27.25 0.63
CA ASP A 163 52.70 26.03 0.12
C ASP A 163 51.70 24.93 -0.28
N SER A 164 51.96 24.23 -1.38
CA SER A 164 51.09 23.18 -1.91
C SER A 164 51.87 22.04 -2.54
N GLN A 165 52.13 20.98 -1.76
CA GLN A 165 52.31 19.59 -2.25
C GLN A 165 52.55 18.62 -1.09
N GLU A 166 51.53 17.85 -0.66
CA GLU A 166 51.71 16.47 -0.16
C GLU A 166 50.39 15.71 0.17
N SER A 167 49.26 16.38 0.38
CA SER A 167 48.05 15.73 0.91
C SER A 167 47.11 15.04 -0.11
N GLU A 168 47.31 15.19 -1.42
CA GLU A 168 46.39 14.62 -2.45
C GLU A 168 46.54 13.11 -2.70
N THR A 169 47.65 12.48 -2.35
CA THR A 169 47.95 11.09 -2.77
C THR A 169 47.18 10.01 -2.01
N ASN A 170 46.75 10.25 -0.77
CA ASN A 170 46.10 9.21 0.06
C ASN A 170 44.57 9.10 -0.08
N ASN A 171 43.88 10.14 -0.58
CA ASN A 171 42.40 10.12 -0.67
C ASN A 171 41.82 9.58 -2.00
N ARG A 172 42.62 9.45 -3.07
CA ARG A 172 42.13 8.90 -4.36
C ARG A 172 41.89 7.38 -4.37
N ASN A 173 42.44 6.64 -3.39
CA ASN A 173 42.40 5.16 -3.39
C ASN A 173 41.10 4.50 -2.88
N ARG A 174 40.05 5.26 -2.51
CA ARG A 174 38.81 4.70 -1.92
C ARG A 174 37.52 4.89 -2.73
N SER A 175 37.52 5.68 -3.81
CA SER A 175 36.31 5.94 -4.65
C SER A 175 36.27 5.17 -5.98
N ALA A 176 37.40 4.66 -6.48
CA ALA A 176 37.56 4.12 -7.83
C ALA A 176 37.04 2.67 -8.02
N LYS A 177 35.74 2.42 -7.83
CA LYS A 177 35.14 1.07 -8.07
C LYS A 177 34.09 0.97 -9.17
N ASN A 178 33.74 2.05 -9.87
CA ASN A 178 32.84 2.00 -11.04
C ASN A 178 33.07 3.14 -12.07
N GLU A 179 34.21 3.83 -12.04
CA GLU A 179 34.55 4.77 -13.11
C GLU A 179 35.01 3.99 -14.35
N MET A 180 34.48 4.39 -15.51
CA MET A 180 34.81 3.76 -16.78
C MET A 180 36.16 4.30 -17.25
N ARG A 181 37.16 3.42 -17.40
CA ARG A 181 38.46 3.81 -17.95
C ARG A 181 38.28 4.47 -19.31
N ASP A 182 38.95 5.61 -19.51
CA ASP A 182 39.07 6.25 -20.82
C ASP A 182 40.01 5.47 -21.76
N HIS A 183 40.14 5.91 -23.01
CA HIS A 183 40.95 5.23 -24.03
C HIS A 183 42.43 5.13 -23.64
N THR A 184 42.99 6.20 -23.05
CA THR A 184 44.39 6.24 -22.59
C THR A 184 44.60 5.24 -21.45
N GLN A 185 43.71 5.24 -20.45
CA GLN A 185 43.74 4.30 -19.34
C GLN A 185 43.52 2.84 -19.76
N TRP A 186 42.79 2.58 -20.84
CA TRP A 186 42.68 1.24 -21.43
C TRP A 186 43.98 0.84 -22.15
N LYS A 187 44.55 1.74 -22.96
CA LYS A 187 45.81 1.53 -23.67
C LYS A 187 46.94 1.22 -22.70
N ASP A 188 47.14 2.06 -21.69
CA ASP A 188 48.16 1.87 -20.65
C ASP A 188 47.95 0.54 -19.89
N LEU A 189 46.72 0.18 -19.56
CA LEU A 189 46.43 -1.09 -18.88
C LEU A 189 46.82 -2.29 -19.73
N ILE A 190 46.44 -2.32 -21.01
CA ILE A 190 46.75 -3.44 -21.90
C ILE A 190 48.26 -3.52 -22.18
N GLN A 191 48.94 -2.38 -22.35
CA GLN A 191 50.40 -2.33 -22.46
C GLN A 191 51.10 -2.88 -21.20
N ASN A 192 50.63 -2.51 -20.00
CA ASN A 192 51.20 -3.02 -18.75
C ASN A 192 50.97 -4.54 -18.58
N ILE A 193 49.79 -5.06 -18.94
CA ILE A 193 49.53 -6.51 -18.93
C ILE A 193 50.46 -7.23 -19.92
N TYR A 194 50.64 -6.68 -21.12
CA TYR A 194 51.50 -7.27 -22.15
C TYR A 194 52.98 -7.22 -21.79
N GLY A 195 53.48 -6.11 -21.23
CA GLY A 195 54.83 -6.01 -20.70
C GLY A 195 55.08 -7.02 -19.57
N PHE A 196 54.13 -7.18 -18.64
CA PHE A 196 54.22 -8.16 -17.57
C PHE A 196 54.25 -9.60 -18.10
N LEU A 197 53.32 -9.98 -18.99
CA LEU A 197 53.23 -11.34 -19.52
C LEU A 197 54.42 -11.67 -20.43
N SER A 198 54.95 -10.69 -21.19
CA SER A 198 56.17 -10.86 -21.98
C SER A 198 57.39 -11.10 -21.08
N SER A 199 57.53 -10.32 -20.00
CA SER A 199 58.60 -10.51 -19.00
C SER A 199 58.50 -11.85 -18.25
N ALA A 200 57.28 -12.26 -17.89
CA ALA A 200 57.02 -13.57 -17.29
C ALA A 200 57.40 -14.71 -18.26
N ARG A 201 57.07 -14.58 -19.55
CA ARG A 201 57.40 -15.58 -20.58
C ARG A 201 58.91 -15.70 -20.81
N VAL A 202 59.64 -14.58 -20.88
CA VAL A 202 61.11 -14.56 -20.99
C VAL A 202 61.78 -15.20 -19.76
N SER A 203 61.21 -15.02 -18.57
CA SER A 203 61.69 -15.66 -17.33
C SER A 203 61.15 -17.09 -17.10
N GLY A 204 60.46 -17.68 -18.07
CA GLY A 204 59.93 -19.05 -17.99
C GLY A 204 58.70 -19.22 -17.08
N GLN A 205 58.14 -18.14 -16.55
CA GLN A 205 56.98 -18.16 -15.67
C GLN A 205 55.68 -18.28 -16.48
N LYS A 206 54.84 -19.27 -16.12
CA LYS A 206 53.52 -19.48 -16.72
C LYS A 206 52.47 -18.55 -16.11
N GLU A 207 52.56 -17.26 -16.42
CA GLU A 207 51.52 -16.27 -16.12
C GLU A 207 50.52 -16.15 -17.27
N SER A 208 49.33 -15.61 -16.98
CA SER A 208 48.22 -15.44 -17.91
C SER A 208 47.46 -14.14 -17.60
N VAL A 209 46.64 -13.66 -18.54
CA VAL A 209 45.75 -12.51 -18.31
C VAL A 209 44.86 -12.73 -17.07
N HIS A 210 44.41 -13.96 -16.81
CA HIS A 210 43.63 -14.30 -15.62
C HIS A 210 44.44 -14.14 -14.33
N SER A 211 45.67 -14.68 -14.28
CA SER A 211 46.51 -14.58 -13.09
C SER A 211 46.95 -13.14 -12.83
N TYR A 212 47.21 -12.32 -13.85
CA TYR A 212 47.44 -10.89 -13.66
C TYR A 212 46.22 -10.17 -13.07
N CYS A 213 45.01 -10.42 -13.60
CA CYS A 213 43.77 -9.80 -13.09
C CYS A 213 43.47 -10.18 -11.63
N VAL A 214 43.84 -11.40 -11.22
CA VAL A 214 43.65 -11.88 -9.84
C VAL A 214 44.76 -11.41 -8.90
N LYS A 215 46.04 -11.55 -9.28
CA LYS A 215 47.21 -11.23 -8.43
C LYS A 215 47.47 -9.72 -8.34
N VAL A 216 47.53 -9.05 -9.49
CA VAL A 216 47.98 -7.64 -9.59
C VAL A 216 46.81 -6.69 -9.45
N LEU A 217 45.75 -6.86 -10.25
CA LEU A 217 44.58 -5.96 -10.20
C LEU A 217 43.61 -6.25 -9.05
N LYS A 218 43.72 -7.42 -8.39
CA LYS A 218 42.81 -7.91 -7.34
C LYS A 218 41.31 -7.81 -7.74
N ALA A 219 41.02 -7.95 -9.03
CA ALA A 219 39.73 -7.62 -9.63
C ALA A 219 39.25 -8.74 -10.57
N LYS A 220 38.83 -9.88 -10.00
CA LYS A 220 38.40 -11.07 -10.75
C LYS A 220 37.25 -10.79 -11.76
N SER A 221 36.41 -9.80 -11.51
CA SER A 221 35.34 -9.36 -12.42
C SER A 221 35.84 -8.63 -13.67
N ALA A 222 37.00 -7.98 -13.62
CA ALA A 222 37.58 -7.28 -14.76
C ALA A 222 38.15 -8.24 -15.83
N TYR A 223 38.43 -9.50 -15.45
CA TYR A 223 39.06 -10.49 -16.31
C TYR A 223 38.31 -10.71 -17.63
N ARG A 224 36.97 -10.87 -17.63
CA ARG A 224 36.21 -11.12 -18.87
C ARG A 224 36.45 -10.02 -19.90
N ARG A 225 36.22 -8.76 -19.53
CA ARG A 225 36.36 -7.61 -20.43
C ARG A 225 37.79 -7.41 -20.92
N ILE A 226 38.80 -7.71 -20.09
CA ILE A 226 40.20 -7.67 -20.51
C ILE A 226 40.52 -8.83 -21.46
N ALA A 227 40.02 -10.04 -21.19
CA ALA A 227 40.21 -11.21 -22.05
C ALA A 227 39.52 -11.07 -23.41
N ASP A 228 38.35 -10.43 -23.47
CA ASP A 228 37.65 -10.12 -24.72
C ASP A 228 38.49 -9.17 -25.60
N ILE A 229 39.01 -8.07 -25.03
CA ILE A 229 39.92 -7.14 -25.73
C ILE A 229 41.23 -7.83 -26.14
N TRP A 230 41.79 -8.67 -25.26
CA TRP A 230 43.03 -9.42 -25.51
C TRP A 230 42.89 -10.37 -26.71
N LYS A 231 41.73 -11.00 -26.84
CA LYS A 231 41.38 -11.88 -27.95
C LYS A 231 41.07 -11.09 -29.23
N GLU A 232 40.35 -9.98 -29.12
CA GLU A 232 40.00 -9.08 -30.24
C GLU A 232 41.25 -8.52 -30.93
N LEU A 233 42.29 -8.18 -30.17
CA LEU A 233 43.56 -7.66 -30.66
C LEU A 233 44.59 -8.75 -31.02
N GLU A 234 44.22 -10.03 -30.87
CA GLU A 234 45.09 -11.20 -31.11
C GLU A 234 46.40 -11.20 -30.30
N LEU A 235 46.42 -10.57 -29.11
CA LEU A 235 47.64 -10.34 -28.34
C LEU A 235 48.30 -11.63 -27.83
N GLU A 236 47.54 -12.73 -27.73
CA GLU A 236 48.10 -14.04 -27.40
C GLU A 236 48.99 -14.61 -28.52
N ILE A 237 48.69 -14.25 -29.78
CA ILE A 237 49.50 -14.60 -30.95
C ILE A 237 50.77 -13.75 -30.97
N ASP A 238 50.63 -12.43 -30.80
CA ASP A 238 51.76 -11.50 -30.72
C ASP A 238 52.74 -11.90 -29.59
N LEU A 239 52.20 -12.21 -28.40
CA LEU A 239 52.97 -12.67 -27.24
C LEU A 239 53.64 -14.02 -27.49
N THR A 240 53.04 -14.86 -28.34
CA THR A 240 53.60 -16.18 -28.71
C THR A 240 54.69 -16.09 -29.77
N ASN A 241 54.57 -15.12 -30.66
CA ASN A 241 55.58 -14.79 -31.67
C ASN A 241 56.73 -13.94 -31.10
N GLY A 242 56.70 -13.59 -29.81
CA GLY A 242 57.74 -12.80 -29.16
C GLY A 242 57.74 -11.32 -29.54
N VAL A 243 56.62 -10.79 -30.04
CA VAL A 243 56.48 -9.39 -30.45
C VAL A 243 56.69 -8.49 -29.23
N SER A 244 57.58 -7.51 -29.36
CA SER A 244 57.93 -6.58 -28.29
C SER A 244 56.77 -5.63 -27.95
N PRO A 245 56.53 -5.26 -26.67
CA PRO A 245 55.59 -4.18 -26.32
C PRO A 245 55.95 -2.82 -26.94
N LEU A 246 57.17 -2.65 -27.45
CA LEU A 246 57.60 -1.44 -28.16
C LEU A 246 57.34 -1.49 -29.68
N ASP A 247 56.94 -2.65 -30.22
CA ASP A 247 56.69 -2.89 -31.64
C ASP A 247 55.60 -1.95 -32.20
N SER A 248 55.82 -1.48 -33.43
CA SER A 248 54.91 -0.53 -34.09
C SER A 248 53.55 -1.13 -34.42
N ASN A 249 53.47 -2.41 -34.79
CA ASN A 249 52.23 -3.11 -35.12
C ASN A 249 51.38 -3.33 -33.84
N PHE A 250 52.02 -3.73 -32.74
CA PHE A 250 51.33 -3.81 -31.42
C PHE A 250 50.78 -2.44 -30.98
N LYS A 251 51.57 -1.36 -31.16
CA LYS A 251 51.10 0.01 -30.86
C LYS A 251 49.99 0.46 -31.80
N GLU A 252 50.05 0.12 -33.08
CA GLU A 252 49.03 0.47 -34.07
C GLU A 252 47.70 -0.25 -33.79
N LYS A 253 47.73 -1.57 -33.50
CA LYS A 253 46.55 -2.33 -33.04
C LYS A 253 45.85 -1.65 -31.84
N LEU A 254 46.64 -1.18 -30.87
CA LEU A 254 46.12 -0.46 -29.71
C LEU A 254 45.58 0.94 -30.07
N GLU A 255 46.24 1.69 -30.95
CA GLU A 255 45.78 3.01 -31.39
C GLU A 255 44.50 2.93 -32.23
N GLN A 256 44.39 1.95 -33.13
CA GLN A 256 43.17 1.71 -33.91
C GLN A 256 41.99 1.36 -33.00
N ARG A 257 42.21 0.64 -31.89
CA ARG A 257 41.16 0.25 -30.94
C ARG A 257 40.82 1.33 -29.92
N PHE A 258 41.81 2.10 -29.48
CA PHE A 258 41.71 3.15 -28.47
C PHE A 258 42.34 4.46 -28.99
N PRO A 259 41.75 5.08 -30.04
CA PRO A 259 42.34 6.25 -30.67
C PRO A 259 42.41 7.43 -29.69
N CYS A 260 43.57 8.07 -29.64
CA CYS A 260 43.85 9.21 -28.79
C CYS A 260 43.27 10.48 -29.43
N THR A 261 42.10 10.93 -28.96
CA THR A 261 41.44 12.14 -29.48
C THR A 261 42.09 13.42 -28.94
N GLU A 262 43.27 13.76 -29.47
CA GLU A 262 43.83 15.10 -29.39
C GLU A 262 43.58 15.85 -30.71
N GLN A 263 42.58 16.75 -30.72
CA GLN A 263 42.53 17.81 -31.72
C GLN A 263 43.26 19.04 -31.17
N PRO A 264 44.15 19.69 -31.95
CA PRO A 264 44.83 20.91 -31.52
C PRO A 264 43.86 22.10 -31.56
N SER A 265 43.23 22.41 -30.42
CA SER A 265 42.38 23.60 -30.29
C SER A 265 43.24 24.87 -30.19
N THR A 266 43.39 25.59 -31.30
CA THR A 266 43.91 26.97 -31.28
C THR A 266 42.97 27.86 -30.46
N ARG A 267 43.51 28.49 -29.41
CA ARG A 267 42.81 29.46 -28.56
C ARG A 267 42.13 30.56 -29.39
N ASN A 268 40.88 30.86 -29.08
CA ASN A 268 40.42 32.24 -28.97
C ASN A 268 39.31 32.34 -27.91
N ASN A 269 39.38 33.39 -27.10
CA ASN A 269 38.49 33.59 -25.96
C ASN A 269 37.16 34.22 -26.41
N SER A 270 36.01 33.64 -26.05
CA SER A 270 34.87 34.37 -25.45
C SER A 270 33.66 33.46 -25.18
N SER A 271 32.84 33.91 -24.22
CA SER A 271 31.53 33.36 -23.80
C SER A 271 31.51 32.03 -23.03
N ASN A 272 30.84 32.06 -21.88
CA ASN A 272 30.45 30.90 -21.10
C ASN A 272 29.16 30.31 -21.69
N ASP A 273 29.21 29.08 -22.23
CA ASP A 273 28.17 28.05 -22.04
C ASP A 273 28.53 26.78 -22.85
N ALA A 274 28.75 25.64 -22.18
CA ALA A 274 28.89 24.35 -22.83
C ALA A 274 28.40 23.20 -21.90
N PRO A 275 27.60 22.23 -22.39
CA PRO A 275 26.90 21.28 -21.54
C PRO A 275 27.75 20.07 -21.13
N ARG A 276 27.51 19.56 -19.91
CA ARG A 276 28.10 18.31 -19.42
C ARG A 276 27.59 17.11 -20.23
N ARG A 277 28.50 16.38 -20.89
CA ARG A 277 28.19 15.17 -21.67
C ARG A 277 27.45 14.11 -20.85
N ALA A 278 26.42 13.51 -21.44
CA ALA A 278 25.61 12.46 -20.85
C ALA A 278 26.37 11.12 -20.76
N ARG A 279 25.91 10.22 -19.88
CA ARG A 279 26.42 8.84 -19.77
C ARG A 279 25.71 7.95 -20.78
N ASP A 280 26.42 7.41 -21.77
CA ASP A 280 25.85 6.39 -22.64
C ASP A 280 25.63 5.07 -21.87
N LEU A 281 24.39 4.56 -21.95
CA LEU A 281 24.00 3.21 -21.50
C LEU A 281 24.03 2.25 -22.69
N GLN A 282 24.08 0.94 -22.43
CA GLN A 282 24.41 -0.07 -23.44
C GLN A 282 23.40 -0.21 -24.60
N PRO A 283 23.82 -0.68 -25.79
CA PRO A 283 23.04 -0.53 -27.03
C PRO A 283 22.15 -1.74 -27.40
N SER A 284 22.01 -2.76 -26.55
CA SER A 284 21.44 -4.07 -26.95
C SER A 284 19.92 -4.20 -26.86
N SER A 285 19.19 -3.17 -26.45
CA SER A 285 17.78 -3.01 -26.81
C SER A 285 17.68 -1.92 -27.86
N SER A 286 17.44 -2.30 -29.12
CA SER A 286 17.14 -1.34 -30.18
C SER A 286 15.89 -0.56 -29.77
N SER A 287 16.09 0.71 -29.44
CA SER A 287 14.98 1.61 -29.20
C SER A 287 14.12 1.69 -30.47
N PHE A 288 12.80 1.72 -30.31
CA PHE A 288 11.90 2.09 -31.40
C PHE A 288 11.97 3.59 -31.72
N PHE A 289 12.68 4.36 -30.88
CA PHE A 289 12.93 5.78 -31.01
C PHE A 289 14.42 6.08 -31.15
N ASP A 290 14.80 6.96 -32.07
CA ASP A 290 16.15 7.51 -32.10
C ASP A 290 16.39 8.50 -30.94
N LYS A 291 17.62 9.01 -30.81
CA LYS A 291 17.99 9.94 -29.72
C LYS A 291 17.28 11.31 -29.83
N VAL A 292 16.79 11.69 -31.01
CA VAL A 292 16.03 12.93 -31.25
C VAL A 292 14.57 12.74 -30.83
N GLU A 293 13.96 11.62 -31.20
CA GLU A 293 12.60 11.24 -30.78
C GLU A 293 12.52 11.07 -29.25
N GLU A 294 13.47 10.36 -28.62
CA GLU A 294 13.53 10.26 -27.14
C GLU A 294 13.70 11.65 -26.48
N ALA A 295 14.44 12.57 -27.11
CA ALA A 295 14.59 13.94 -26.63
C ALA A 295 13.31 14.76 -26.80
N LEU A 296 12.60 14.64 -27.93
CA LEU A 296 11.32 15.30 -28.20
C LEU A 296 10.25 14.85 -27.20
N PHE A 297 10.13 13.55 -26.92
CA PHE A 297 9.21 13.05 -25.89
C PHE A 297 9.53 13.63 -24.50
N ALA A 298 10.81 13.79 -24.17
CA ALA A 298 11.22 14.41 -22.92
C ALA A 298 10.97 15.92 -22.87
N GLU A 299 11.21 16.64 -23.96
CA GLU A 299 10.88 18.08 -24.08
C GLU A 299 9.38 18.31 -24.02
N LEU A 300 8.58 17.44 -24.64
CA LEU A 300 7.11 17.44 -24.57
C LEU A 300 6.63 17.28 -23.12
N VAL A 301 7.12 16.27 -22.39
CA VAL A 301 6.85 16.10 -20.95
C VAL A 301 7.31 17.33 -20.15
N SER A 302 8.46 17.92 -20.49
CA SER A 302 8.94 19.13 -19.85
C SER A 302 8.07 20.35 -20.14
N GLY A 303 7.56 20.50 -21.36
CA GLY A 303 6.69 21.60 -21.78
C GLY A 303 5.35 21.53 -21.06
N PHE A 304 4.69 20.38 -21.16
CA PHE A 304 3.43 20.10 -20.46
C PHE A 304 3.54 20.32 -18.95
N ALA A 305 4.57 19.78 -18.29
CA ALA A 305 4.81 20.04 -16.86
C ALA A 305 5.05 21.54 -16.57
N LYS A 306 5.85 22.24 -17.37
CA LYS A 306 6.16 23.69 -17.21
C LYS A 306 4.93 24.58 -17.40
N SER A 307 3.97 24.14 -18.21
CA SER A 307 2.68 24.79 -18.48
C SER A 307 1.58 24.46 -17.47
N GLY A 308 1.83 23.57 -16.49
CA GLY A 308 0.86 23.21 -15.46
C GLY A 308 0.08 21.91 -15.71
N PHE A 309 0.43 21.16 -16.76
CA PHE A 309 -0.23 19.91 -17.18
C PHE A 309 0.73 18.72 -17.01
N PRO A 310 1.06 18.29 -15.78
CA PRO A 310 2.09 17.28 -15.58
C PRO A 310 1.60 15.90 -16.07
N LEU A 311 2.33 15.29 -17.01
CA LEU A 311 1.99 14.00 -17.63
C LEU A 311 2.33 12.82 -16.72
N GLU A 312 1.54 11.74 -16.79
CA GLU A 312 1.84 10.48 -16.10
C GLU A 312 2.73 9.57 -16.97
N LYS A 313 3.32 8.53 -16.36
CA LYS A 313 4.03 7.48 -17.14
C LYS A 313 3.10 6.82 -18.17
N ALA A 314 1.82 6.65 -17.83
CA ALA A 314 0.82 6.07 -18.70
C ALA A 314 0.50 6.98 -19.89
N ASP A 315 0.44 8.31 -19.70
CA ASP A 315 0.26 9.26 -20.80
C ASP A 315 1.46 9.23 -21.74
N LEU A 316 2.69 9.31 -21.21
CA LEU A 316 3.90 9.24 -22.03
C LEU A 316 3.96 7.92 -22.82
N LYS A 317 3.56 6.79 -22.21
CA LYS A 317 3.42 5.52 -22.91
C LYS A 317 2.37 5.59 -24.02
N ARG A 318 1.19 6.17 -23.77
CA ARG A 318 0.11 6.29 -24.76
C ARG A 318 0.54 7.15 -25.94
N TYR A 319 1.19 8.30 -25.72
CA TYR A 319 1.73 9.14 -26.81
C TYR A 319 2.81 8.42 -27.63
N ALA A 320 3.71 7.69 -26.96
CA ALA A 320 4.77 6.96 -27.62
C ALA A 320 4.25 5.73 -28.42
N ASP A 321 3.24 5.02 -27.89
CA ASP A 321 2.53 3.96 -28.62
C ASP A 321 1.73 4.55 -29.81
N SER A 322 1.04 5.68 -29.65
CA SER A 322 0.30 6.37 -30.73
C SER A 322 1.21 6.86 -31.85
N TYR A 323 2.39 7.40 -31.52
CA TYR A 323 3.39 7.82 -32.51
C TYR A 323 3.85 6.65 -33.37
N LEU A 324 4.17 5.50 -32.75
CA LEU A 324 4.54 4.29 -33.47
C LEU A 324 3.38 3.79 -34.34
N ALA A 325 2.14 3.83 -33.85
CA ALA A 325 0.96 3.46 -34.63
C ALA A 325 0.75 4.38 -35.86
N ALA A 326 1.00 5.69 -35.73
CA ALA A 326 0.94 6.65 -36.84
C ALA A 326 2.01 6.39 -37.92
N GLU A 327 3.19 5.93 -37.52
CA GLU A 327 4.25 5.43 -38.42
C GLU A 327 3.96 4.00 -38.97
N GLY A 328 2.82 3.40 -38.63
CA GLY A 328 2.42 2.06 -39.08
C GLY A 328 3.12 0.91 -38.34
N ILE A 329 3.69 1.17 -37.16
CA ILE A 329 4.41 0.23 -36.31
C ILE A 329 3.48 -0.24 -35.17
N ASP A 330 2.77 -1.36 -35.37
CA ASP A 330 1.95 -2.04 -34.35
C ASP A 330 2.83 -2.70 -33.27
N VAL A 331 3.38 -1.88 -32.37
CA VAL A 331 4.20 -2.32 -31.22
C VAL A 331 3.87 -1.52 -29.98
N HIS A 332 3.45 -2.20 -28.92
CA HIS A 332 3.38 -1.60 -27.58
C HIS A 332 4.75 -1.57 -26.91
N LEU A 333 5.11 -0.40 -26.38
CA LEU A 333 6.36 -0.18 -25.66
C LEU A 333 6.37 -0.86 -24.30
N SER A 334 7.57 -1.26 -23.86
CA SER A 334 7.79 -1.68 -22.48
C SER A 334 7.87 -0.47 -21.55
N ASN A 335 7.50 -0.66 -20.28
CA ASN A 335 7.70 0.36 -19.24
C ASN A 335 9.18 0.77 -19.14
N ASP A 336 10.13 -0.15 -19.36
CA ASP A 336 11.57 0.14 -19.34
C ASP A 336 12.00 1.14 -20.41
N THR A 337 11.38 1.11 -21.59
CA THR A 337 11.65 2.08 -22.66
C THR A 337 11.17 3.47 -22.24
N ILE A 338 9.95 3.56 -21.68
CA ILE A 338 9.40 4.81 -21.14
C ILE A 338 10.26 5.31 -19.96
N GLU A 339 10.73 4.42 -19.09
CA GLU A 339 11.66 4.76 -18.01
C GLU A 339 13.00 5.29 -18.52
N ARG A 340 13.52 4.77 -19.64
CA ARG A 340 14.76 5.29 -20.26
C ARG A 340 14.56 6.71 -20.75
N ILE A 341 13.50 6.97 -21.52
CA ILE A 341 13.18 8.28 -22.10
C ILE A 341 13.19 9.38 -21.02
N TYR A 342 12.36 9.24 -19.98
CA TYR A 342 12.27 10.30 -18.97
C TYR A 342 13.51 10.37 -18.05
N LYS A 343 14.19 9.24 -17.75
CA LYS A 343 15.42 9.26 -16.93
C LYS A 343 16.58 9.95 -17.65
N ALA A 344 16.73 9.72 -18.97
CA ALA A 344 17.79 10.33 -19.77
C ALA A 344 17.75 11.87 -19.71
N ALA A 345 16.55 12.44 -19.79
CA ALA A 345 16.31 13.88 -19.69
C ALA A 345 16.25 14.44 -18.25
N GLN A 346 16.65 13.65 -17.24
CA GLN A 346 16.56 14.02 -15.82
C GLN A 346 15.16 14.36 -15.30
N ILE A 347 14.10 13.88 -15.96
CA ILE A 347 12.73 14.03 -15.48
C ILE A 347 12.54 13.02 -14.34
N LYS A 348 12.03 13.46 -13.18
CA LYS A 348 11.76 12.58 -12.05
C LYS A 348 10.27 12.37 -11.86
N ALA A 349 9.88 11.11 -11.72
CA ALA A 349 8.63 10.75 -11.04
C ALA A 349 8.77 11.10 -9.54
N LYS A 350 7.83 11.87 -8.98
CA LYS A 350 7.85 12.23 -7.55
C LYS A 350 7.32 11.09 -6.69
N THR A 351 8.18 10.15 -6.34
CA THR A 351 7.91 9.14 -5.30
C THR A 351 8.42 9.64 -3.94
N ASN A 352 7.51 9.93 -3.00
CA ASN A 352 7.84 10.12 -1.58
C ASN A 352 8.18 8.75 -0.96
N VAL A 353 9.31 8.14 -1.35
CA VAL A 353 9.78 6.91 -0.72
C VAL A 353 10.42 7.27 0.61
N ASN A 354 9.68 7.09 1.70
CA ASN A 354 10.27 7.08 3.03
C ASN A 354 11.32 5.97 3.07
N SER A 355 12.53 6.26 3.56
CA SER A 355 13.55 5.23 3.80
C SER A 355 12.97 4.14 4.69
N ILE A 356 13.16 2.87 4.31
CA ILE A 356 12.69 1.76 5.14
C ILE A 356 13.28 1.86 6.55
N ASP A 357 12.47 1.59 7.57
CA ASP A 357 12.90 1.51 8.96
C ASP A 357 14.09 0.54 9.07
N PRO A 358 15.27 0.95 9.58
CA PRO A 358 16.43 0.06 9.69
C PRO A 358 16.14 -1.24 10.45
N LYS A 359 15.15 -1.25 11.36
CA LYS A 359 14.71 -2.47 12.04
C LYS A 359 14.05 -3.48 11.09
N ARG A 360 13.27 -3.01 10.11
CA ARG A 360 12.71 -3.85 9.03
C ARG A 360 13.87 -4.47 8.24
N ALA A 361 14.83 -3.65 7.82
CA ALA A 361 15.99 -4.12 7.05
C ALA A 361 16.85 -5.17 7.80
N SER A 362 16.99 -5.07 9.13
CA SER A 362 17.70 -6.08 9.92
C SER A 362 16.97 -7.42 10.05
N GLN A 363 15.63 -7.44 9.95
CA GLN A 363 14.81 -8.67 10.00
C GLN A 363 14.72 -9.41 8.66
N ALA A 364 15.18 -8.80 7.56
CA ALA A 364 15.39 -9.50 6.30
C ALA A 364 16.63 -10.40 6.41
N ASP A 365 16.48 -11.49 7.19
CA ASP A 365 17.50 -12.49 7.51
C ASP A 365 16.89 -13.89 7.36
N PRO A 366 17.57 -14.86 6.70
CA PRO A 366 17.07 -16.23 6.55
C PRO A 366 16.68 -16.92 7.86
N ARG A 367 17.33 -16.56 8.98
CA ARG A 367 17.03 -17.14 10.30
C ARG A 367 15.67 -16.73 10.82
N THR A 368 15.23 -15.50 10.52
CA THR A 368 13.88 -15.04 10.87
C THR A 368 12.82 -15.83 10.12
N LEU A 369 13.05 -16.14 8.84
CA LEU A 369 12.15 -16.98 8.04
C LEU A 369 12.14 -18.43 8.52
N ASN A 370 13.31 -19.04 8.72
CA ASN A 370 13.41 -20.40 9.26
C ASN A 370 12.71 -20.50 10.62
N ALA A 371 12.94 -19.55 11.54
CA ALA A 371 12.32 -19.53 12.87
C ALA A 371 10.79 -19.40 12.79
N MET A 372 10.27 -18.54 11.92
CA MET A 372 8.83 -18.39 11.67
C MET A 372 8.19 -19.71 11.21
N TYR A 373 8.85 -20.45 10.29
CA TYR A 373 8.37 -21.76 9.86
C TYR A 373 8.46 -22.83 10.96
N HIS A 374 9.52 -22.83 11.77
CA HIS A 374 9.67 -23.73 12.92
C HIS A 374 8.58 -23.50 13.98
N GLN A 375 8.20 -22.24 14.23
CA GLN A 375 7.07 -21.88 15.10
C GLN A 375 5.72 -22.32 14.50
N LEU A 376 5.56 -22.19 13.18
CA LEU A 376 4.33 -22.56 12.48
C LEU A 376 4.09 -24.09 12.52
N ASP A 377 5.11 -24.91 12.28
CA ASP A 377 5.03 -26.37 12.46
C ASP A 377 4.78 -26.76 13.93
N ALA A 378 5.39 -26.06 14.89
CA ALA A 378 5.15 -26.30 16.31
C ALA A 378 3.68 -26.05 16.70
N LEU A 379 3.09 -24.95 16.22
CA LEU A 379 1.68 -24.61 16.45
C LEU A 379 0.72 -25.61 15.80
N ILE A 380 1.01 -26.10 14.59
CA ILE A 380 0.20 -27.13 13.93
C ILE A 380 0.20 -28.45 14.71
N LYS A 381 1.38 -28.90 15.20
CA LYS A 381 1.47 -30.09 16.05
C LYS A 381 0.66 -29.96 17.33
N MET A 382 0.77 -28.83 18.03
CA MET A 382 -0.03 -28.58 19.24
C MET A 382 -1.53 -28.53 18.95
N ALA A 383 -1.95 -27.98 17.81
CA ALA A 383 -3.35 -27.97 17.40
C ALA A 383 -3.87 -29.38 17.07
N HIS A 384 -3.05 -30.22 16.45
CA HIS A 384 -3.35 -31.64 16.23
C HIS A 384 -3.45 -32.45 17.52
N GLU A 385 -2.63 -32.16 18.53
CA GLU A 385 -2.75 -32.83 19.83
C GLU A 385 -4.04 -32.47 20.59
N ILE A 386 -4.66 -31.32 20.30
CA ILE A 386 -6.00 -30.97 20.80
C ILE A 386 -7.08 -31.67 19.98
N ASP A 387 -7.03 -31.53 18.65
CA ASP A 387 -8.02 -32.09 17.73
C ASP A 387 -7.32 -32.77 16.54
N PRO A 388 -7.03 -34.08 16.64
CA PRO A 388 -6.39 -34.85 15.59
C PRO A 388 -7.24 -34.99 14.31
N ILE A 389 -8.53 -34.67 14.37
CA ILE A 389 -9.47 -34.77 13.24
C ILE A 389 -9.46 -33.45 12.46
N ALA A 390 -9.44 -32.31 13.16
CA ALA A 390 -9.41 -31.00 12.54
C ALA A 390 -8.05 -30.65 11.92
N TRP A 391 -6.93 -31.13 12.47
CA TRP A 391 -5.57 -30.70 12.09
C TRP A 391 -4.67 -31.86 11.60
N PRO A 392 -3.72 -31.63 10.67
CA PRO A 392 -2.75 -32.64 10.25
C PRO A 392 -1.67 -32.87 11.32
N GLU A 393 -1.16 -34.11 11.38
CA GLU A 393 -0.29 -34.63 12.45
C GLU A 393 1.04 -33.88 12.62
N ASP A 394 1.67 -33.50 11.51
CA ASP A 394 3.11 -33.27 11.48
C ASP A 394 3.51 -31.83 11.12
N ARG A 395 2.90 -31.22 10.09
CA ARG A 395 3.47 -30.04 9.41
C ARG A 395 2.45 -29.10 8.77
N TYR A 396 2.78 -27.81 8.76
CA TYR A 396 2.02 -26.79 8.06
C TYR A 396 2.00 -26.99 6.53
N ALA A 397 3.06 -27.56 5.95
CA ALA A 397 3.12 -27.88 4.52
C ALA A 397 1.99 -28.84 4.06
N ASN A 398 1.32 -29.53 4.99
CA ASN A 398 0.19 -30.42 4.73
C ASN A 398 -1.19 -29.76 4.89
N ILE A 399 -1.26 -28.47 5.25
CA ILE A 399 -2.54 -27.72 5.25
C ILE A 399 -2.88 -27.37 3.79
N PRO A 400 -4.08 -27.72 3.29
CA PRO A 400 -4.49 -27.34 1.94
C PRO A 400 -4.80 -25.83 1.85
N PRO A 401 -4.64 -25.21 0.68
CA PRO A 401 -4.78 -23.76 0.52
C PRO A 401 -6.19 -23.24 0.77
N THR A 402 -7.22 -24.10 0.66
CA THR A 402 -8.59 -23.80 1.07
C THR A 402 -8.76 -23.62 2.59
N ARG A 403 -7.75 -23.95 3.40
CA ARG A 403 -7.72 -23.79 4.87
C ARG A 403 -6.67 -22.78 5.35
N ILE A 404 -6.01 -22.08 4.42
CA ILE A 404 -4.98 -21.09 4.71
C ILE A 404 -5.51 -19.70 4.35
N TYR A 405 -5.58 -18.83 5.36
CA TYR A 405 -6.11 -17.48 5.26
C TYR A 405 -5.08 -16.45 5.70
N ASN A 406 -5.18 -15.23 5.16
CA ASN A 406 -4.48 -14.07 5.68
C ASN A 406 -5.47 -12.91 5.78
N THR A 407 -5.32 -12.06 6.80
CA THR A 407 -6.01 -10.77 6.87
C THR A 407 -4.99 -9.64 6.94
N ASP A 408 -5.40 -8.45 6.52
CA ASP A 408 -4.68 -7.22 6.81
C ASP A 408 -5.57 -5.99 6.84
N GLU A 409 -5.22 -5.04 7.71
CA GLU A 409 -5.90 -3.76 7.84
C GLU A 409 -5.30 -2.71 6.91
N GLN A 410 -5.96 -2.49 5.78
CA GLN A 410 -5.64 -1.36 4.92
C GLN A 410 -6.56 -0.17 5.26
N GLY A 411 -6.01 1.04 5.27
CA GLY A 411 -6.81 2.27 5.21
C GLY A 411 -6.88 2.82 3.79
N PRO A 412 -7.60 2.20 2.83
CA PRO A 412 -7.61 2.67 1.46
C PRO A 412 -8.26 4.05 1.42
N ASN A 413 -7.55 5.03 0.90
CA ASN A 413 -8.11 6.34 0.65
C ASN A 413 -8.31 6.49 -0.87
N PRO A 414 -9.55 6.65 -1.37
CA PRO A 414 -9.84 6.78 -2.81
C PRO A 414 -9.11 7.97 -3.47
N THR A 415 -8.61 8.92 -2.68
CA THR A 415 -7.83 10.09 -3.15
C THR A 415 -6.29 9.92 -3.09
N HIS A 416 -5.79 8.79 -2.57
CA HIS A 416 -4.35 8.58 -2.33
C HIS A 416 -3.60 7.86 -3.46
N LEU A 417 -4.29 7.19 -4.39
CA LEU A 417 -3.69 6.64 -5.60
C LEU A 417 -3.42 7.76 -6.63
N ARG A 418 -2.58 8.71 -6.21
CA ARG A 418 -2.06 9.80 -7.03
C ARG A 418 -0.97 9.21 -7.91
N ASN A 419 -1.26 9.02 -9.20
CA ASN A 419 -0.26 8.55 -10.14
C ASN A 419 0.96 9.49 -10.13
N PRO A 420 2.19 8.96 -10.08
CA PRO A 420 3.39 9.77 -9.99
C PRO A 420 3.66 10.43 -11.35
N VAL A 421 3.30 11.71 -11.45
CA VAL A 421 3.56 12.51 -12.65
C VAL A 421 5.05 12.78 -12.87
N LEU A 422 5.39 12.94 -14.14
CA LEU A 422 6.73 13.18 -14.67
C LEU A 422 7.02 14.68 -14.65
N ILE A 423 8.05 15.09 -13.89
CA ILE A 423 8.40 16.50 -13.70
C ILE A 423 9.89 16.72 -13.98
N PRO A 424 10.27 17.72 -14.80
CA PRO A 424 11.65 18.16 -14.96
C PRO A 424 12.35 18.49 -13.63
N ARG A 425 13.61 18.07 -13.47
CA ARG A 425 14.35 18.22 -12.20
C ARG A 425 14.57 19.67 -11.78
N ASP A 426 14.69 20.59 -12.72
CA ASP A 426 14.77 22.05 -12.47
C ASP A 426 13.51 22.59 -11.76
N MET A 427 12.34 22.01 -12.01
CA MET A 427 11.08 22.42 -11.38
C MET A 427 10.89 21.90 -9.95
N LEU A 428 11.68 20.90 -9.52
CA LEU A 428 11.56 20.31 -8.18
C LEU A 428 12.15 21.21 -7.08
N VAL A 429 13.03 22.14 -7.44
CA VAL A 429 13.66 23.07 -6.49
C VAL A 429 12.63 24.11 -6.05
N GLY A 430 12.17 24.00 -4.80
CA GLY A 430 11.27 24.97 -4.16
C GLY A 430 9.77 24.88 -4.53
N ARG A 431 9.35 24.00 -5.46
CA ARG A 431 7.95 23.91 -5.92
C ARG A 431 7.34 22.50 -5.92
N SER A 432 7.93 21.57 -5.17
CA SER A 432 7.58 20.13 -5.16
C SER A 432 6.14 19.75 -4.76
N ARG A 433 5.32 20.70 -4.28
CA ARG A 433 3.88 20.49 -3.97
C ARG A 433 2.92 20.94 -5.09
N LEU A 434 3.37 21.75 -6.06
CA LEU A 434 2.50 22.32 -7.10
C LEU A 434 2.19 21.37 -8.28
N PHE A 435 2.89 20.24 -8.37
CA PHE A 435 2.85 19.34 -9.52
C PHE A 435 2.52 17.92 -9.07
N GLN A 436 1.41 17.75 -8.37
CA GLN A 436 0.71 16.47 -8.28
C GLN A 436 -0.63 16.66 -8.97
N ASN A 437 -1.08 15.69 -9.76
CA ASN A 437 -2.39 15.76 -10.42
C ASN A 437 -3.50 15.43 -9.41
N THR A 438 -3.64 16.27 -8.38
CA THR A 438 -4.88 16.42 -7.63
C THR A 438 -5.76 17.36 -8.45
N ARG A 439 -6.85 16.82 -9.03
CA ARG A 439 -8.00 17.66 -9.38
C ARG A 439 -8.40 18.43 -8.11
N GLU A 440 -8.80 19.70 -8.25
CA GLU A 440 -9.06 20.60 -7.12
C GLU A 440 -10.14 19.98 -6.20
N GLY A 441 -9.67 19.42 -5.08
CA GLY A 441 -10.41 18.41 -4.32
C GLY A 441 -9.54 17.67 -3.31
N ASP A 442 -8.57 18.35 -2.69
CA ASP A 442 -7.74 17.80 -1.60
C ASP A 442 -8.53 17.73 -0.26
N ASN A 443 -9.83 17.46 -0.37
CA ASN A 443 -10.70 17.21 0.76
C ASN A 443 -10.34 15.84 1.32
N LYS A 444 -9.64 15.88 2.46
CA LYS A 444 -9.51 14.73 3.33
C LYS A 444 -10.90 14.16 3.55
N MET A 445 -11.07 12.85 3.41
CA MET A 445 -12.30 12.18 3.83
C MET A 445 -12.58 12.62 5.28
N ALA A 446 -13.82 13.03 5.56
CA ALA A 446 -14.18 13.54 6.89
C ALA A 446 -13.98 12.50 8.00
N PHE A 447 -13.95 11.23 7.60
CA PHE A 447 -13.78 10.04 8.41
C PHE A 447 -12.81 9.08 7.70
N HIS A 448 -12.12 8.26 8.49
CA HIS A 448 -11.23 7.21 8.07
C HIS A 448 -12.00 5.89 7.91
N TYR A 449 -11.65 5.10 6.90
CA TYR A 449 -12.04 3.68 6.81
C TYR A 449 -10.80 2.84 6.99
N THR A 450 -10.94 1.75 7.73
CA THR A 450 -10.08 0.58 7.65
C THR A 450 -10.89 -0.57 7.04
N VAL A 451 -10.30 -1.22 6.05
CA VAL A 451 -10.77 -2.46 5.43
C VAL A 451 -9.82 -3.56 5.89
N ALA A 452 -10.29 -4.45 6.74
CA ALA A 452 -9.61 -5.71 7.03
C ALA A 452 -9.90 -6.68 5.87
N ASN A 453 -9.02 -6.68 4.88
CA ASN A 453 -9.08 -7.54 3.70
C ASN A 453 -8.76 -8.98 4.11
N ILE A 454 -9.70 -9.91 3.97
CA ILE A 454 -9.48 -11.33 4.21
C ILE A 454 -9.23 -12.04 2.87
N VAL A 455 -8.21 -12.89 2.81
CA VAL A 455 -7.82 -13.65 1.63
C VAL A 455 -7.55 -15.11 1.96
N ARG A 456 -7.70 -15.99 0.95
CA ARG A 456 -7.46 -17.44 1.04
C ARG A 456 -6.39 -17.87 0.04
N ALA A 457 -5.56 -18.85 0.38
CA ALA A 457 -4.36 -19.18 -0.38
C ALA A 457 -4.63 -19.80 -1.77
N ASP A 458 -5.82 -20.35 -1.99
CA ASP A 458 -6.28 -20.80 -3.32
C ASP A 458 -6.69 -19.64 -4.24
N GLY A 459 -6.80 -18.43 -3.68
CA GLY A 459 -7.16 -17.20 -4.36
C GLY A 459 -8.66 -16.91 -4.40
N ALA A 460 -9.53 -17.85 -4.02
CA ALA A 460 -10.97 -17.66 -4.12
C ALA A 460 -11.46 -16.61 -3.12
N GLN A 461 -12.47 -15.83 -3.50
CA GLN A 461 -13.11 -14.80 -2.68
C GLN A 461 -14.60 -15.14 -2.54
N HIS A 462 -15.18 -14.99 -1.35
CA HIS A 462 -16.58 -15.36 -1.12
C HIS A 462 -17.53 -14.36 -1.80
N GLN A 463 -18.54 -14.91 -2.49
CA GLN A 463 -19.66 -14.15 -3.05
C GLN A 463 -20.95 -14.87 -2.63
N PRO A 464 -21.60 -14.46 -1.52
CA PRO A 464 -22.76 -15.18 -0.97
C PRO A 464 -23.90 -15.36 -1.97
N PHE A 465 -24.18 -14.31 -2.78
CA PHE A 465 -25.20 -14.35 -3.83
C PHE A 465 -24.89 -15.33 -4.98
N GLU A 466 -23.62 -15.62 -5.27
CA GLU A 466 -23.21 -16.66 -6.23
C GLU A 466 -23.02 -18.04 -5.55
N SER A 467 -23.13 -18.12 -4.22
CA SER A 467 -22.76 -19.27 -3.37
C SER A 467 -21.32 -19.76 -3.57
N VAL A 468 -20.40 -18.84 -3.86
CA VAL A 468 -18.98 -19.17 -4.10
C VAL A 468 -18.24 -19.36 -2.77
N ASP A 469 -17.89 -20.59 -2.39
CA ASP A 469 -17.01 -20.86 -1.23
C ASP A 469 -15.62 -20.27 -1.47
N GLY A 470 -15.26 -19.23 -0.72
CA GLY A 470 -14.02 -18.45 -0.89
C GLY A 470 -13.47 -17.90 0.43
N ALA A 471 -12.58 -16.90 0.33
CA ALA A 471 -12.20 -16.09 1.48
C ALA A 471 -13.40 -15.29 2.01
N PRO A 472 -13.68 -15.28 3.33
CA PRO A 472 -14.68 -14.42 3.95
C PRO A 472 -14.64 -12.98 3.46
N ALA A 473 -15.80 -12.34 3.44
CA ALA A 473 -15.93 -10.95 3.03
C ALA A 473 -15.05 -10.02 3.90
N PRO A 474 -14.46 -8.96 3.35
CA PRO A 474 -13.79 -7.91 4.12
C PRO A 474 -14.61 -7.38 5.30
N TYR A 475 -13.93 -7.10 6.40
CA TYR A 475 -14.51 -6.50 7.59
C TYR A 475 -14.17 -5.00 7.64
N ILE A 476 -15.19 -4.16 7.80
CA ILE A 476 -15.08 -2.71 7.59
C ILE A 476 -15.19 -1.98 8.92
N ILE A 477 -14.26 -1.06 9.17
CA ILE A 477 -14.23 -0.23 10.37
C ILE A 477 -14.21 1.23 9.94
N ILE A 478 -15.19 2.01 10.40
CA ILE A 478 -15.41 3.40 10.01
C ILE A 478 -15.14 4.30 11.21
N SER A 479 -14.46 5.44 11.01
CA SER A 479 -14.25 6.38 12.11
C SER A 479 -15.52 7.18 12.40
N ASP A 480 -16.13 6.95 13.56
CA ASP A 480 -17.22 7.79 14.05
C ASP A 480 -16.95 8.17 15.50
N ALA A 481 -16.77 9.46 15.76
CA ALA A 481 -16.57 9.98 17.12
C ALA A 481 -17.77 9.69 18.05
N SER A 482 -18.97 9.46 17.51
CA SER A 482 -20.15 9.07 18.30
C SER A 482 -20.13 7.60 18.76
N SER A 483 -19.26 6.77 18.17
CA SER A 483 -19.04 5.38 18.62
C SER A 483 -18.12 5.27 19.85
N ALA A 484 -17.67 6.38 20.42
CA ALA A 484 -16.88 6.38 21.65
C ALA A 484 -17.70 5.84 22.82
N THR A 485 -17.21 4.75 23.40
CA THR A 485 -17.83 4.04 24.52
C THR A 485 -17.07 4.32 25.83
N GLU A 486 -17.67 3.98 26.98
CA GLU A 486 -16.96 4.09 28.27
C GLU A 486 -15.64 3.29 28.26
N LEU A 487 -15.64 2.13 27.60
CA LEU A 487 -14.45 1.31 27.27
C LEU A 487 -13.29 2.12 26.67
N ASP A 488 -13.56 3.12 25.81
CA ASP A 488 -12.50 3.94 25.20
C ASP A 488 -11.88 4.92 26.20
N THR A 489 -12.57 5.20 27.31
CA THR A 489 -12.13 6.07 28.41
C THR A 489 -11.64 5.32 29.66
N MET A 490 -11.86 4.00 29.75
CA MET A 490 -11.41 3.16 30.86
C MET A 490 -9.88 3.02 30.93
N GLU A 491 -9.38 2.80 32.15
CA GLU A 491 -8.01 2.33 32.41
C GLU A 491 -7.72 1.06 31.59
N LYS A 492 -6.46 0.85 31.20
CA LYS A 492 -6.09 -0.27 30.31
C LYS A 492 -6.47 -1.62 30.95
N ALA A 493 -6.23 -1.79 32.25
CA ALA A 493 -6.49 -3.03 32.97
C ALA A 493 -8.00 -3.34 32.99
N ASP A 494 -8.83 -2.41 33.43
CA ASP A 494 -10.29 -2.60 33.51
C ASP A 494 -10.90 -2.85 32.12
N ARG A 495 -10.42 -2.15 31.08
CA ARG A 495 -10.84 -2.39 29.70
C ARG A 495 -10.45 -3.79 29.25
N ASP A 496 -9.20 -4.19 29.48
CA ASP A 496 -8.70 -5.50 29.05
C ASP A 496 -9.45 -6.63 29.78
N LYS A 497 -9.83 -6.44 31.05
CA LYS A 497 -10.68 -7.35 31.85
C LYS A 497 -12.12 -7.40 31.35
N LEU A 498 -12.75 -6.27 31.01
CA LEU A 498 -14.10 -6.28 30.43
C LEU A 498 -14.12 -6.98 29.06
N LEU A 499 -13.10 -6.77 28.24
CA LEU A 499 -12.98 -7.42 26.93
C LEU A 499 -12.60 -8.91 27.01
N ALA A 500 -11.93 -9.33 28.09
CA ALA A 500 -11.71 -10.75 28.39
C ALA A 500 -13.01 -11.49 28.80
N ASN A 501 -14.10 -10.76 29.09
CA ASN A 501 -15.40 -11.32 29.45
C ASN A 501 -16.50 -11.02 28.40
N GLN A 502 -16.14 -10.55 27.20
CA GLN A 502 -17.12 -10.19 26.16
C GLN A 502 -17.84 -11.43 25.60
N ARG A 503 -19.16 -11.51 25.80
CA ARG A 503 -20.04 -12.57 25.27
C ARG A 503 -20.39 -12.30 23.80
N GLU A 504 -20.89 -13.31 23.06
CA GLU A 504 -21.41 -13.10 21.69
C GLU A 504 -22.63 -12.14 21.70
N GLU A 505 -23.38 -12.08 22.80
CA GLU A 505 -24.54 -11.19 23.01
C GLU A 505 -24.15 -9.72 23.24
N ASP A 506 -22.95 -9.45 23.77
CA ASP A 506 -22.43 -8.09 24.02
C ASP A 506 -22.04 -7.34 22.72
N THR A 507 -22.28 -7.95 21.55
CA THR A 507 -21.87 -7.44 20.24
C THR A 507 -22.83 -6.41 19.64
N THR A 508 -23.89 -6.01 20.37
CA THR A 508 -24.81 -4.91 19.98
C THR A 508 -24.16 -3.53 20.12
N ILE A 509 -23.11 -3.29 19.33
CA ILE A 509 -22.53 -1.96 19.13
C ILE A 509 -23.59 -1.08 18.46
N LYS A 510 -24.04 -0.05 19.19
CA LYS A 510 -24.98 0.96 18.66
C LYS A 510 -24.26 1.79 17.59
N LEU A 511 -24.40 1.38 16.34
CA LEU A 511 -23.93 2.14 15.20
C LEU A 511 -24.88 3.32 14.94
N ASN A 512 -24.29 4.48 14.67
CA ASN A 512 -25.01 5.61 14.10
C ASN A 512 -25.62 5.19 12.75
N PRO A 513 -26.95 5.29 12.54
CA PRO A 513 -27.59 4.80 11.30
C PRO A 513 -26.96 5.36 10.02
N SER A 514 -26.48 6.61 10.06
CA SER A 514 -25.78 7.27 8.94
C SER A 514 -24.51 6.53 8.50
N VAL A 515 -23.86 5.78 9.39
CA VAL A 515 -22.65 4.98 9.08
C VAL A 515 -23.00 3.75 8.24
N LEU A 516 -24.24 3.26 8.33
CA LEU A 516 -24.76 2.10 7.56
C LEU A 516 -25.45 2.50 6.26
N GLU A 517 -25.77 3.78 6.08
CA GLU A 517 -26.41 4.31 4.86
C GLU A 517 -25.61 3.93 3.60
N SER A 518 -26.28 3.47 2.55
CA SER A 518 -25.68 3.02 1.27
C SER A 518 -24.75 1.81 1.26
N TRP A 519 -24.47 1.17 2.41
CA TRP A 519 -23.92 -0.20 2.42
C TRP A 519 -24.94 -1.22 1.90
N TYR A 520 -26.23 -0.96 2.05
CA TYR A 520 -27.30 -1.90 1.70
C TYR A 520 -28.23 -1.41 0.57
N ASP A 521 -27.94 -0.27 -0.06
CA ASP A 521 -28.78 0.31 -1.12
C ASP A 521 -28.86 -0.58 -2.38
N GLY A 522 -30.07 -0.77 -2.89
CA GLY A 522 -30.33 -1.56 -4.10
C GLY A 522 -30.55 -3.05 -3.85
N TYR A 523 -30.52 -3.50 -2.59
CA TYR A 523 -30.87 -4.87 -2.23
C TYR A 523 -32.34 -4.96 -1.82
N GLN A 524 -33.11 -5.73 -2.59
CA GLN A 524 -34.47 -6.12 -2.22
C GLN A 524 -34.41 -7.10 -1.04
N LEU A 525 -35.41 -7.08 -0.16
CA LEU A 525 -35.57 -8.15 0.83
C LEU A 525 -35.65 -9.49 0.10
N GLY A 526 -34.81 -10.45 0.52
CA GLY A 526 -34.87 -11.81 0.00
C GLY A 526 -36.14 -12.53 0.45
N LYS A 527 -36.29 -13.80 0.04
CA LYS A 527 -37.38 -14.69 0.51
C LYS A 527 -37.30 -15.08 2.00
N ARG A 528 -36.42 -14.45 2.76
CA ARG A 528 -36.37 -14.43 4.23
C ARG A 528 -36.49 -12.97 4.64
N GLU A 529 -37.31 -12.67 5.64
CA GLU A 529 -37.73 -11.30 6.02
C GLU A 529 -36.62 -10.42 6.63
N GLU A 530 -35.36 -10.83 6.50
CA GLU A 530 -34.17 -10.13 6.98
C GLU A 530 -33.40 -9.50 5.83
N LEU A 531 -32.80 -8.33 6.10
CA LEU A 531 -31.84 -7.67 5.21
C LEU A 531 -30.51 -8.44 5.22
N VAL A 532 -30.48 -9.59 4.56
CA VAL A 532 -29.27 -10.41 4.40
C VAL A 532 -28.25 -9.60 3.60
N ASN A 533 -27.09 -9.30 4.19
CA ASN A 533 -25.99 -8.67 3.45
C ASN A 533 -25.55 -9.61 2.31
N PRO A 534 -25.80 -9.29 1.03
CA PRO A 534 -25.55 -10.23 -0.06
C PRO A 534 -24.06 -10.43 -0.35
N PHE A 535 -23.19 -9.57 0.21
CA PHE A 535 -21.74 -9.67 0.12
C PHE A 535 -21.09 -10.15 1.41
N GLY A 536 -21.86 -10.36 2.48
CA GLY A 536 -21.35 -10.89 3.76
C GLY A 536 -20.44 -9.94 4.55
N PHE A 537 -20.16 -8.71 4.08
CA PHE A 537 -19.33 -7.75 4.82
C PHE A 537 -19.92 -7.47 6.23
N GLN A 538 -19.08 -7.25 7.23
CA GLN A 538 -19.52 -6.72 8.51
C GLN A 538 -18.94 -5.32 8.71
N VAL A 539 -19.82 -4.36 9.02
CA VAL A 539 -19.45 -2.97 9.28
C VAL A 539 -19.48 -2.70 10.78
N ARG A 540 -18.45 -2.04 11.28
CA ARG A 540 -18.36 -1.47 12.63
C ARG A 540 -17.88 -0.03 12.59
N ALA A 541 -18.10 0.69 13.68
CA ALA A 541 -17.53 2.01 13.90
C ALA A 541 -16.62 1.99 15.12
N THR A 542 -15.53 2.77 15.07
CA THR A 542 -14.69 3.10 16.24
C THR A 542 -14.32 4.58 16.20
N PRO A 543 -13.93 5.22 17.32
CA PRO A 543 -13.62 6.67 17.32
C PRO A 543 -12.49 7.07 16.36
N SER A 544 -11.57 6.16 16.06
CA SER A 544 -10.43 6.37 15.14
C SER A 544 -10.60 5.73 13.77
N GLY A 545 -11.60 4.85 13.59
CA GLY A 545 -11.73 4.00 12.40
C GLY A 545 -10.69 2.89 12.31
N SER A 546 -9.88 2.67 13.35
CA SER A 546 -8.91 1.57 13.45
C SER A 546 -9.50 0.38 14.22
N MET A 547 -8.94 -0.82 14.02
CA MET A 547 -9.31 -1.98 14.83
C MET A 547 -8.78 -1.85 16.27
N LEU A 548 -9.71 -1.99 17.21
CA LEU A 548 -9.50 -2.03 18.66
C LEU A 548 -9.65 -3.49 19.12
N LYS A 549 -9.22 -3.79 20.35
CA LYS A 549 -9.35 -5.13 20.96
C LYS A 549 -10.77 -5.72 20.83
N ARG A 550 -11.81 -4.92 21.15
CA ARG A 550 -13.22 -5.30 20.99
C ARG A 550 -13.56 -5.64 19.54
N THR A 551 -13.21 -4.75 18.60
CA THR A 551 -13.55 -4.95 17.19
C THR A 551 -12.72 -6.02 16.50
N PHE A 552 -11.61 -6.48 17.11
CA PHE A 552 -10.91 -7.69 16.70
C PHE A 552 -11.67 -8.97 17.09
N TYR A 553 -12.30 -9.01 18.28
CA TYR A 553 -13.18 -10.13 18.64
C TYR A 553 -14.41 -10.19 17.70
N ASP A 554 -15.07 -9.05 17.46
CA ASP A 554 -16.14 -8.96 16.46
C ASP A 554 -15.67 -9.36 15.04
N PHE A 555 -14.40 -9.10 14.67
CA PHE A 555 -13.79 -9.56 13.41
C PHE A 555 -13.60 -11.09 13.39
N LEU A 556 -13.23 -11.71 14.51
CA LEU A 556 -13.09 -13.17 14.61
C LEU A 556 -14.45 -13.87 14.55
N LEU A 557 -15.49 -13.29 15.18
CA LEU A 557 -16.86 -13.77 15.06
C LEU A 557 -17.35 -13.69 13.61
N HIS A 558 -17.12 -12.56 12.94
CA HIS A 558 -17.38 -12.39 11.51
C HIS A 558 -16.64 -13.45 10.67
N PHE A 559 -15.33 -13.63 10.89
CA PHE A 559 -14.53 -14.60 10.16
C PHE A 559 -15.04 -16.03 10.37
N LYS A 560 -15.28 -16.45 11.62
CA LYS A 560 -15.92 -17.72 12.02
C LYS A 560 -17.26 -17.95 11.29
N GLN A 561 -18.16 -16.96 11.31
CA GLN A 561 -19.50 -17.06 10.72
C GLN A 561 -19.49 -17.14 9.18
N GLN A 562 -18.41 -16.68 8.55
CA GLN A 562 -18.25 -16.65 7.09
C GLN A 562 -17.32 -17.76 6.57
N LEU A 563 -16.83 -18.66 7.43
CA LEU A 563 -16.07 -19.84 6.99
C LEU A 563 -16.98 -20.84 6.22
N PRO A 564 -16.41 -21.62 5.29
CA PRO A 564 -17.11 -22.76 4.70
C PRO A 564 -17.64 -23.72 5.78
N HIS A 565 -18.79 -24.34 5.52
CA HIS A 565 -19.53 -25.18 6.49
C HIS A 565 -18.78 -26.38 7.08
N ASP A 566 -17.68 -26.82 6.46
CA ASP A 566 -16.81 -27.90 6.93
C ASP A 566 -15.54 -27.38 7.63
N GLN A 567 -15.45 -26.07 7.87
CA GLN A 567 -14.32 -25.40 8.51
C GLN A 567 -14.77 -24.67 9.77
N GLY A 568 -13.86 -24.55 10.73
CA GLY A 568 -14.13 -23.87 11.99
C GLY A 568 -14.77 -24.78 13.05
N PRO A 569 -15.71 -24.29 13.90
CA PRO A 569 -16.25 -25.06 15.04
C PRO A 569 -16.80 -26.44 14.64
N GLY A 570 -16.21 -27.52 15.15
CA GLY A 570 -16.61 -28.90 14.83
C GLY A 570 -16.25 -29.37 13.41
N GLY A 571 -15.53 -28.55 12.65
CA GLY A 571 -15.01 -28.84 11.31
C GLY A 571 -13.48 -28.80 11.27
N LEU A 572 -12.95 -28.74 10.04
CA LEU A 572 -11.51 -28.68 9.76
C LEU A 572 -10.90 -27.37 10.25
N GLY A 573 -9.73 -27.45 10.88
CA GLY A 573 -9.05 -26.29 11.43
C GLY A 573 -8.43 -25.38 10.37
N VAL A 574 -8.47 -24.07 10.57
CA VAL A 574 -7.98 -23.08 9.59
C VAL A 574 -6.88 -22.20 10.15
N VAL A 575 -5.84 -21.95 9.36
CA VAL A 575 -4.75 -21.05 9.73
C VAL A 575 -5.09 -19.65 9.24
N LEU A 576 -5.05 -18.64 10.12
CA LEU A 576 -5.26 -17.24 9.76
C LEU A 576 -4.03 -16.40 10.14
N PHE A 577 -3.32 -15.90 9.13
CA PHE A 577 -2.15 -15.03 9.28
C PHE A 577 -2.54 -13.54 9.47
N LEU A 578 -1.87 -12.83 10.38
CA LEU A 578 -2.15 -11.41 10.73
C LEU A 578 -0.87 -10.53 10.72
N ASP A 579 -0.92 -9.25 10.30
CA ASP A 579 0.02 -8.23 10.86
C ASP A 579 -0.52 -7.84 12.24
N TRP A 580 0.25 -8.12 13.27
CA TRP A 580 -0.20 -7.91 14.63
C TRP A 580 0.38 -6.64 15.23
N HIS A 581 -0.47 -5.91 15.94
CA HIS A 581 -0.07 -4.81 16.79
C HIS A 581 -0.52 -5.12 18.21
N CYS A 582 0.39 -5.04 19.18
CA CYS A 582 0.11 -5.38 20.57
C CYS A 582 -1.01 -4.52 21.21
N SER A 583 -1.34 -3.36 20.63
CA SER A 583 -2.52 -2.58 20.98
C SER A 583 -3.86 -3.31 20.75
N ARG A 584 -3.88 -4.37 19.93
CA ARG A 584 -5.03 -5.23 19.60
C ARG A 584 -5.10 -6.52 20.43
N GLU A 585 -4.16 -6.75 21.35
CA GLU A 585 -4.08 -7.97 22.16
C GLU A 585 -5.26 -8.19 23.09
N CYS A 586 -6.13 -9.14 22.75
CA CYS A 586 -7.05 -9.78 23.68
C CYS A 586 -6.67 -11.27 23.75
N PRO A 587 -6.03 -11.74 24.85
CA PRO A 587 -5.67 -13.15 25.00
C PRO A 587 -6.87 -14.10 24.87
N LEU A 588 -8.05 -13.72 25.39
CA LEU A 588 -9.29 -14.46 25.19
C LEU A 588 -9.60 -14.65 23.70
N SER A 589 -9.52 -13.58 22.90
CA SER A 589 -9.76 -13.68 21.44
C SER A 589 -8.84 -14.69 20.77
N LEU A 590 -7.58 -14.79 21.20
CA LEU A 590 -6.62 -15.75 20.67
C LEU A 590 -6.97 -17.20 21.07
N ILE A 591 -7.22 -17.42 22.36
CA ILE A 591 -7.50 -18.75 22.92
C ILE A 591 -8.87 -19.27 22.43
N THR A 592 -9.91 -18.43 22.44
CA THR A 592 -11.26 -18.75 21.94
C THR A 592 -11.23 -19.08 20.45
N SER A 593 -10.42 -18.38 19.64
CA SER A 593 -10.27 -18.71 18.21
C SER A 593 -9.81 -20.14 18.00
N LEU A 594 -8.80 -20.59 18.75
CA LEU A 594 -8.33 -21.96 18.61
C LEU A 594 -9.30 -22.97 19.24
N LEU A 595 -9.62 -22.81 20.53
CA LEU A 595 -10.30 -23.84 21.32
C LEU A 595 -11.81 -23.93 21.08
N ARG A 596 -12.48 -22.84 20.68
CA ARG A 596 -13.92 -22.86 20.35
C ARG A 596 -14.19 -22.82 18.85
N PHE A 597 -13.32 -22.20 18.06
CA PHE A 597 -13.57 -22.00 16.63
C PHE A 597 -12.67 -22.80 15.69
N ASN A 598 -11.72 -23.62 16.17
CA ASN A 598 -10.72 -24.33 15.34
C ASN A 598 -9.96 -23.37 14.37
N ILE A 599 -9.73 -22.12 14.79
CA ILE A 599 -8.97 -21.11 14.05
C ILE A 599 -7.61 -20.90 14.72
N LEU A 600 -6.54 -21.35 14.07
CA LEU A 600 -5.18 -21.09 14.51
C LEU A 600 -4.71 -19.72 13.99
N LEU A 601 -4.65 -18.74 14.88
CA LEU A 601 -4.11 -17.41 14.57
C LEU A 601 -2.59 -17.44 14.57
N PHE A 602 -1.97 -17.10 13.44
CA PHE A 602 -0.52 -16.95 13.34
C PHE A 602 -0.14 -15.48 13.14
N VAL A 603 0.56 -14.92 14.12
CA VAL A 603 1.10 -13.56 14.04
C VAL A 603 2.38 -13.55 13.20
N LEU A 604 2.37 -12.86 12.06
CA LEU A 604 3.58 -12.68 11.28
C LEU A 604 4.57 -11.79 12.06
N PRO A 605 5.89 -12.05 12.00
CA PRO A 605 6.87 -11.24 12.72
C PRO A 605 6.75 -9.76 12.34
N SER A 606 6.29 -8.93 13.28
CA SER A 606 6.04 -7.51 13.05
C SER A 606 7.29 -6.86 12.46
N LYS A 607 7.07 -6.02 11.44
CA LYS A 607 8.08 -5.37 10.58
C LYS A 607 8.58 -6.22 9.38
N THR A 608 8.19 -7.50 9.24
CA THR A 608 8.41 -8.29 8.00
C THR A 608 7.24 -8.28 7.00
N SER A 609 6.06 -7.83 7.44
CA SER A 609 4.77 -7.93 6.72
C SER A 609 4.83 -7.60 5.22
N ILE A 610 5.54 -6.53 4.86
CA ILE A 610 5.76 -6.08 3.46
C ILE A 610 6.15 -7.23 2.50
N TRP A 611 6.89 -8.25 2.96
CA TRP A 611 7.30 -9.40 2.14
C TRP A 611 6.90 -10.77 2.71
N SER A 612 6.36 -10.84 3.93
CA SER A 612 5.84 -12.07 4.53
C SER A 612 4.32 -12.19 4.45
N GLN A 613 3.60 -11.10 4.18
CA GLN A 613 2.13 -11.04 4.24
C GLN A 613 1.47 -10.94 2.85
N PRO A 614 0.57 -11.88 2.49
CA PRO A 614 -0.08 -11.90 1.19
C PRO A 614 -0.85 -10.61 0.83
N CYS A 615 -1.54 -9.98 1.79
CA CYS A 615 -2.26 -8.73 1.54
C CYS A 615 -1.35 -7.58 1.07
N ASP A 616 -0.20 -7.41 1.73
CA ASP A 616 0.83 -6.41 1.37
C ASP A 616 1.52 -6.70 0.03
N ASN A 617 1.54 -7.96 -0.41
CA ASN A 617 2.21 -8.38 -1.66
C ASN A 617 1.37 -8.15 -2.94
N GLY A 618 0.28 -7.39 -2.83
CA GLY A 618 -0.43 -6.79 -3.96
C GLY A 618 -1.96 -6.72 -3.81
N LYS A 619 -2.59 -7.51 -2.93
CA LYS A 619 -4.06 -7.51 -2.80
C LYS A 619 -4.58 -6.18 -2.25
N ASN A 620 -3.92 -5.61 -1.24
CA ASN A 620 -4.25 -4.28 -0.72
C ASN A 620 -4.15 -3.21 -1.82
N GLU A 621 -3.13 -3.28 -2.68
CA GLU A 621 -2.99 -2.36 -3.82
C GLU A 621 -4.13 -2.51 -4.83
N LEU A 622 -4.51 -3.76 -5.16
CA LEU A 622 -5.65 -4.05 -6.04
C LEU A 622 -6.98 -3.57 -5.45
N THR A 623 -7.28 -3.87 -4.18
CA THR A 623 -8.49 -3.38 -3.49
C THR A 623 -8.57 -1.85 -3.54
N ALA A 624 -7.47 -1.16 -3.21
CA ALA A 624 -7.44 0.30 -3.27
C ALA A 624 -7.60 0.84 -4.70
N LYS A 625 -7.03 0.17 -5.70
CA LYS A 625 -7.15 0.54 -7.11
C LYS A 625 -8.60 0.49 -7.58
N ASP A 626 -9.33 -0.57 -7.24
CA ASP A 626 -10.72 -0.74 -7.67
C ASP A 626 -11.66 0.24 -6.94
N ILE A 627 -11.40 0.51 -5.65
CA ILE A 627 -12.07 1.59 -4.88
C ILE A 627 -11.83 2.97 -5.54
N ALA A 628 -10.58 3.28 -5.92
CA ALA A 628 -10.26 4.56 -6.57
C ALA A 628 -10.84 4.67 -7.99
N GLN A 629 -10.88 3.56 -8.73
CA GLN A 629 -11.49 3.49 -10.07
C GLN A 629 -13.00 3.73 -9.99
N VAL A 630 -13.69 3.13 -9.01
CA VAL A 630 -15.12 3.38 -8.76
C VAL A 630 -15.38 4.84 -8.33
N ALA A 631 -14.52 5.41 -7.48
CA ALA A 631 -14.62 6.84 -7.11
C ALA A 631 -14.48 7.76 -8.33
N HIS A 632 -13.65 7.38 -9.31
CA HIS A 632 -13.50 8.09 -10.58
C HIS A 632 -14.74 7.93 -11.48
N GLU A 633 -15.27 6.72 -11.61
CA GLU A 633 -16.43 6.39 -12.46
C GLU A 633 -17.72 7.06 -11.97
N LEU A 634 -17.92 7.16 -10.66
CA LEU A 634 -19.03 7.91 -10.05
C LEU A 634 -18.86 9.44 -10.18
N GLY A 635 -17.72 9.93 -10.66
CA GLY A 635 -17.46 11.35 -10.84
C GLY A 635 -17.24 12.11 -9.53
N ILE A 636 -17.17 11.43 -8.38
CA ILE A 636 -17.26 12.04 -7.03
C ILE A 636 -16.00 12.85 -6.62
N LEU A 637 -14.93 12.84 -7.42
CA LEU A 637 -13.69 13.61 -7.20
C LEU A 637 -13.82 15.13 -7.49
N VAL A 638 -15.02 15.72 -7.41
CA VAL A 638 -15.27 17.17 -7.58
C VAL A 638 -15.45 17.86 -6.23
N GLY A 639 -14.36 18.36 -5.65
CA GLY A 639 -14.34 19.49 -4.69
C GLY A 639 -15.14 19.43 -3.39
N GLY A 640 -15.99 18.43 -3.15
CA GLY A 640 -16.87 18.27 -1.98
C GLY A 640 -16.30 17.33 -0.92
N THR A 641 -16.80 17.42 0.31
CA THR A 641 -16.50 16.46 1.38
C THR A 641 -17.48 15.31 1.30
N LEU A 642 -16.99 14.08 1.23
CA LEU A 642 -17.84 12.89 1.13
C LEU A 642 -18.72 12.72 2.37
N THR A 643 -20.01 12.49 2.13
CA THR A 643 -20.95 11.94 3.12
C THR A 643 -20.69 10.44 3.34
N TYR A 644 -21.20 9.88 4.45
CA TYR A 644 -21.10 8.44 4.69
C TYR A 644 -21.73 7.64 3.55
N SER A 645 -22.95 8.00 3.11
CA SER A 645 -23.63 7.40 1.95
C SER A 645 -22.73 7.33 0.70
N GLU A 646 -22.14 8.45 0.27
CA GLU A 646 -21.30 8.50 -0.93
C GLU A 646 -20.04 7.64 -0.78
N ALA A 647 -19.36 7.73 0.37
CA ALA A 647 -18.15 6.96 0.63
C ALA A 647 -18.46 5.46 0.76
N ASN A 648 -19.52 5.07 1.47
CA ASN A 648 -20.00 3.69 1.58
C ASN A 648 -20.32 3.11 0.20
N ARG A 649 -21.01 3.88 -0.67
CA ARG A 649 -21.31 3.46 -2.05
C ARG A 649 -20.05 3.26 -2.90
N ILE A 650 -19.03 4.11 -2.75
CA ILE A 650 -17.72 3.94 -3.40
C ILE A 650 -17.02 2.67 -2.91
N PHE A 651 -16.88 2.52 -1.60
CA PHE A 651 -16.16 1.41 -0.98
C PHE A 651 -16.81 0.08 -1.31
N ARG A 652 -18.14 -0.01 -1.14
CA ARG A 652 -18.94 -1.16 -1.51
C ARG A 652 -18.66 -1.59 -2.94
N ARG A 653 -18.97 -0.75 -3.93
CA ARG A 653 -18.76 -1.06 -5.35
C ARG A 653 -17.31 -1.41 -5.69
N GLY A 654 -16.34 -0.76 -5.03
CA GLY A 654 -14.91 -1.08 -5.20
C GLY A 654 -14.53 -2.47 -4.69
N LEU A 655 -15.07 -2.87 -3.53
CA LEU A 655 -14.87 -4.20 -2.95
C LEU A 655 -15.61 -5.29 -3.74
N GLU A 656 -16.84 -5.02 -4.16
CA GLU A 656 -17.66 -5.89 -5.03
C GLU A 656 -16.93 -6.17 -6.35
N ARG A 657 -16.42 -5.11 -7.01
CA ARG A 657 -15.61 -5.21 -8.23
C ARG A 657 -14.33 -5.99 -8.01
N ASN A 658 -13.57 -5.67 -6.96
CA ASN A 658 -12.31 -6.37 -6.67
C ASN A 658 -12.52 -7.87 -6.44
N CYS A 659 -13.56 -8.25 -5.70
CA CYS A 659 -13.93 -9.65 -5.48
C CYS A 659 -14.25 -10.36 -6.81
N THR A 660 -15.11 -9.75 -7.62
CA THR A 660 -15.53 -10.25 -8.94
C THR A 660 -14.33 -10.40 -9.89
N ASP A 661 -13.49 -9.38 -10.01
CA ASP A 661 -12.31 -9.38 -10.89
C ASP A 661 -11.27 -10.42 -10.44
N GLN A 662 -11.06 -10.62 -9.14
CA GLN A 662 -10.17 -11.67 -8.62
C GLN A 662 -10.72 -13.08 -8.86
N ASN A 663 -12.02 -13.32 -8.68
CA ASN A 663 -12.64 -14.62 -8.97
C ASN A 663 -12.65 -14.91 -10.47
N ASN A 664 -12.94 -13.92 -11.32
CA ASN A 664 -12.89 -14.06 -12.77
C ASN A 664 -11.48 -14.34 -13.29
N GLU A 665 -10.45 -13.69 -12.74
CA GLU A 665 -9.06 -13.99 -13.11
C GLU A 665 -8.64 -15.42 -12.70
N LEU A 666 -9.10 -15.88 -11.53
CA LEU A 666 -8.88 -17.24 -11.04
C LEU A 666 -9.59 -18.29 -11.91
N ARG A 667 -10.87 -18.07 -12.25
CA ARG A 667 -11.63 -18.88 -13.22
C ARG A 667 -10.90 -18.96 -14.58
N ARG A 668 -10.42 -17.82 -15.09
CA ARG A 668 -9.82 -17.66 -16.43
C ARG A 668 -8.43 -18.26 -16.57
N THR A 669 -7.61 -18.22 -15.52
CA THR A 669 -6.17 -18.57 -15.61
C THR A 669 -5.70 -19.64 -14.64
N GLY A 670 -6.52 -20.02 -13.64
CA GLY A 670 -6.13 -20.92 -12.55
C GLY A 670 -5.24 -20.27 -11.49
N THR A 671 -5.10 -18.94 -11.50
CA THR A 671 -4.40 -18.14 -10.47
C THR A 671 -4.98 -16.72 -10.49
N ASN A 672 -4.77 -15.92 -9.45
CA ASN A 672 -5.08 -14.49 -9.46
C ASN A 672 -4.04 -13.72 -8.62
N GLY A 673 -4.29 -12.44 -8.34
CA GLY A 673 -3.40 -11.61 -7.51
C GLY A 673 -3.21 -12.21 -6.12
N VAL A 674 -4.30 -12.69 -5.50
CA VAL A 674 -4.27 -13.31 -4.16
C VAL A 674 -3.40 -14.57 -4.14
N ALA A 675 -3.68 -15.56 -5.00
CA ALA A 675 -2.89 -16.80 -5.05
C ALA A 675 -1.43 -16.55 -5.44
N SER A 676 -1.15 -15.50 -6.23
CA SER A 676 0.21 -15.06 -6.52
C SER A 676 0.90 -14.44 -5.30
N SER A 677 0.19 -13.69 -4.45
CA SER A 677 0.74 -13.11 -3.22
C SER A 677 1.18 -14.19 -2.22
N PHE A 678 0.36 -15.22 -1.98
CA PHE A 678 0.75 -16.33 -1.10
C PHE A 678 2.00 -17.09 -1.59
N ARG A 679 2.16 -17.23 -2.91
CA ARG A 679 3.36 -17.80 -3.51
C ARG A 679 4.57 -16.89 -3.35
N LYS A 680 4.39 -15.57 -3.47
CA LYS A 680 5.46 -14.58 -3.28
C LYS A 680 6.00 -14.57 -1.85
N THR A 681 5.15 -14.75 -0.84
CA THR A 681 5.59 -14.76 0.57
C THR A 681 6.13 -16.11 1.03
N GLY A 682 5.93 -17.17 0.25
CA GLY A 682 6.27 -18.55 0.63
C GLY A 682 5.36 -19.12 1.72
N LEU A 683 4.17 -18.56 1.93
CA LEU A 683 3.17 -19.15 2.83
C LEU A 683 2.35 -20.24 2.12
N TYR A 684 2.12 -20.13 0.81
CA TYR A 684 1.57 -21.24 0.02
C TYR A 684 2.00 -21.24 -1.46
N PRO A 685 2.60 -22.33 -1.97
CA PRO A 685 3.16 -23.45 -1.19
C PRO A 685 4.22 -22.93 -0.21
N MET A 686 4.47 -23.70 0.84
CA MET A 686 5.57 -23.41 1.75
C MET A 686 6.89 -23.47 0.96
N ASP A 687 7.65 -22.36 0.93
CA ASP A 687 8.90 -22.27 0.16
C ASP A 687 9.83 -21.22 0.76
N TYR A 688 11.00 -21.66 1.24
CA TYR A 688 12.02 -20.78 1.81
C TYR A 688 12.80 -19.95 0.76
N ASN A 689 12.70 -20.29 -0.53
CA ASN A 689 13.31 -19.57 -1.66
C ASN A 689 12.33 -18.63 -2.37
N ASN A 690 11.20 -18.28 -1.74
CA ASN A 690 10.16 -17.46 -2.33
C ASN A 690 10.65 -16.07 -2.79
N GLU A 691 9.89 -15.46 -3.71
CA GLU A 691 10.22 -14.19 -4.37
C GLU A 691 10.36 -13.03 -3.36
N GLY A 692 9.41 -12.89 -2.44
CA GLY A 692 9.32 -11.77 -1.50
C GLY A 692 10.50 -11.73 -0.54
N TRP A 693 10.81 -12.85 0.12
CA TRP A 693 11.97 -12.96 0.99
C TRP A 693 13.28 -12.86 0.21
N THR A 694 13.38 -13.48 -0.98
CA THR A 694 14.57 -13.34 -1.84
C THR A 694 14.83 -11.88 -2.25
N MET A 695 13.77 -11.13 -2.59
CA MET A 695 13.86 -9.69 -2.87
C MET A 695 14.22 -8.88 -1.61
N ALA A 696 13.65 -9.21 -0.46
CA ALA A 696 13.99 -8.58 0.81
C ALA A 696 15.48 -8.78 1.15
N TYR A 697 16.00 -10.02 1.01
CA TYR A 697 17.42 -10.30 1.14
C TYR A 697 18.23 -9.48 0.13
N HIS A 698 17.93 -9.55 -1.17
CA HIS A 698 18.72 -8.81 -2.17
C HIS A 698 18.75 -7.28 -1.91
N ASN A 699 17.61 -6.70 -1.53
CA ASN A 699 17.46 -5.25 -1.33
C ASN A 699 18.04 -4.77 0.00
N PHE A 700 17.91 -5.55 1.08
CA PHE A 700 18.29 -5.14 2.43
C PHE A 700 19.60 -5.76 2.94
N ASN A 701 20.12 -6.84 2.35
CA ASN A 701 21.34 -7.52 2.82
C ASN A 701 22.54 -6.58 2.95
N LYS A 702 22.74 -5.62 2.03
CA LYS A 702 23.82 -4.62 2.17
C LYS A 702 23.66 -3.73 3.40
N LEU A 703 22.43 -3.37 3.75
CA LEU A 703 22.13 -2.58 4.95
C LEU A 703 22.19 -3.46 6.20
N ASN A 704 21.70 -4.71 6.13
CA ASN A 704 21.75 -5.67 7.23
C ASN A 704 23.20 -6.01 7.58
N GLU A 705 24.06 -6.35 6.62
CA GLU A 705 25.49 -6.59 6.85
C GLU A 705 26.24 -5.34 7.33
N MET A 706 25.86 -4.14 6.89
CA MET A 706 26.44 -2.90 7.42
C MET A 706 26.04 -2.65 8.88
N ILE A 707 24.78 -2.93 9.27
CA ILE A 707 24.31 -2.86 10.65
C ILE A 707 25.00 -3.94 11.50
N LYS A 708 25.09 -5.18 11.00
CA LYS A 708 25.81 -6.28 11.64
C LYS A 708 27.29 -5.95 11.85
N GLN A 709 27.94 -5.34 10.86
CA GLN A 709 29.33 -4.90 11.01
C GLN A 709 29.46 -3.79 12.07
N GLN A 710 28.60 -2.77 12.05
CA GLN A 710 28.60 -1.73 13.10
C GLN A 710 28.42 -2.31 14.52
N LYS A 711 27.58 -3.34 14.66
CA LYS A 711 27.41 -4.07 15.92
C LYS A 711 28.68 -4.81 16.34
N ARG A 712 29.28 -5.60 15.44
CA ARG A 712 30.58 -6.27 15.68
C ARG A 712 31.68 -5.27 16.04
N ASP A 713 31.76 -4.15 15.34
CA ASP A 713 32.74 -3.07 15.57
C ASP A 713 32.54 -2.40 16.95
N SER A 714 31.31 -2.38 17.48
CA SER A 714 31.02 -1.94 18.85
C SER A 714 31.24 -3.01 19.93
N GLY A 715 31.66 -4.22 19.56
CA GLY A 715 31.81 -5.37 20.45
C GLY A 715 30.51 -6.13 20.74
N GLU A 716 29.39 -5.76 20.12
CA GLU A 716 28.11 -6.47 20.29
C GLU A 716 28.18 -7.83 19.58
N ARG A 717 28.01 -8.91 20.34
CA ARG A 717 27.91 -10.27 19.78
C ARG A 717 26.56 -10.42 19.09
N LEU A 718 26.59 -10.63 17.77
CA LEU A 718 25.41 -11.03 17.03
C LEU A 718 25.12 -12.51 17.32
N PRO A 719 23.90 -12.89 17.72
CA PRO A 719 23.51 -14.29 17.77
C PRO A 719 23.70 -14.90 16.38
N GLU A 720 24.33 -16.07 16.28
CA GLU A 720 24.30 -16.89 15.06
C GLU A 720 23.03 -17.76 15.04
N ILE A 721 22.59 -18.19 16.23
CA ILE A 721 21.41 -19.00 16.52
C ILE A 721 20.23 -18.10 16.91
N ILE A 722 19.02 -18.45 16.44
CA ILE A 722 17.75 -18.00 17.02
C ILE A 722 17.13 -19.23 17.70
N TRP A 723 16.79 -19.12 18.98
CA TRP A 723 16.08 -20.19 19.68
C TRP A 723 14.58 -20.10 19.41
N VAL A 724 13.92 -21.25 19.27
CA VAL A 724 12.46 -21.37 19.08
C VAL A 724 11.91 -22.40 20.07
N THR A 725 10.85 -22.06 20.78
CA THR A 725 10.12 -23.01 21.65
C THR A 725 9.34 -24.00 20.78
N LYS A 726 9.46 -25.30 21.09
CA LYS A 726 8.69 -26.37 20.43
C LYS A 726 8.12 -27.36 21.45
N PRO A 727 6.96 -27.98 21.17
CA PRO A 727 6.52 -29.14 21.93
C PRO A 727 7.54 -30.28 21.78
N ARG A 728 7.85 -30.97 22.87
CA ARG A 728 8.57 -32.25 22.81
C ARG A 728 7.67 -33.29 22.14
N ALA A 729 8.27 -34.25 21.44
CA ALA A 729 7.54 -35.43 20.98
C ALA A 729 6.91 -36.15 22.19
N VAL A 730 5.73 -36.76 22.00
CA VAL A 730 4.90 -37.27 23.12
C VAL A 730 5.65 -38.34 23.95
N ASP A 731 6.51 -39.13 23.30
CA ASP A 731 7.40 -40.13 23.89
C ASP A 731 8.62 -39.55 24.64
N GLN A 732 8.92 -38.27 24.43
CA GLN A 732 10.06 -37.53 25.02
C GLN A 732 9.64 -36.54 26.11
N ARG A 733 8.35 -36.50 26.46
CA ARG A 733 7.83 -35.69 27.56
C ARG A 733 8.07 -36.37 28.88
N GLU A 734 8.48 -35.59 29.87
CA GLU A 734 8.51 -36.07 31.25
C GLU A 734 7.08 -36.08 31.79
N ALA A 735 6.74 -37.07 32.62
CA ALA A 735 5.43 -37.12 33.26
C ALA A 735 5.27 -35.92 34.20
N LEU A 736 4.17 -35.18 34.03
CA LEU A 736 3.81 -34.10 34.95
C LEU A 736 3.27 -34.69 36.25
N THR A 737 3.66 -34.08 37.36
CA THR A 737 3.01 -34.26 38.66
C THR A 737 1.86 -33.26 38.80
N ASP A 738 0.91 -33.52 39.70
CA ASP A 738 -0.18 -32.58 40.03
C ASP A 738 0.36 -31.17 40.38
N GLU A 739 1.55 -31.11 40.98
CA GLU A 739 2.25 -29.85 41.28
C GLU A 739 2.77 -29.15 40.02
N ASP A 740 3.33 -29.89 39.05
CA ASP A 740 3.75 -29.34 37.76
C ASP A 740 2.55 -28.75 37.00
N GLU A 741 1.42 -29.46 36.96
CA GLU A 741 0.19 -28.96 36.34
C GLU A 741 -0.31 -27.69 37.03
N ARG A 742 -0.30 -27.67 38.38
CA ARG A 742 -0.67 -26.50 39.17
C ARG A 742 0.24 -25.31 38.88
N LEU A 743 1.55 -25.52 38.82
CA LEU A 743 2.55 -24.51 38.50
C LEU A 743 2.36 -23.95 37.08
N ILE A 744 2.19 -24.81 36.07
CA ILE A 744 1.94 -24.39 34.68
C ILE A 744 0.62 -23.58 34.60
N ARG A 745 -0.45 -24.03 35.26
CA ARG A 745 -1.73 -23.30 35.28
C ARG A 745 -1.64 -21.97 36.04
N SER A 746 -0.78 -21.86 37.06
CA SER A 746 -0.55 -20.61 37.82
C SER A 746 0.10 -19.47 37.02
N PHE A 747 0.63 -19.75 35.82
CA PHE A 747 1.12 -18.73 34.91
C PHE A 747 0.02 -17.78 34.42
N LEU A 748 -1.24 -18.23 34.39
CA LEU A 748 -2.39 -17.35 34.18
C LEU A 748 -2.88 -16.79 35.52
N PRO A 749 -2.94 -15.46 35.72
CA PRO A 749 -3.50 -14.88 36.94
C PRO A 749 -4.98 -15.24 37.06
N THR A 750 -5.36 -15.86 38.18
CA THR A 750 -6.73 -16.33 38.45
C THR A 750 -7.80 -15.23 38.34
N GLU A 751 -7.41 -13.96 38.58
CA GLU A 751 -8.32 -12.82 38.61
C GLU A 751 -8.53 -12.12 37.25
N ASP A 752 -7.71 -12.42 36.22
CA ASP A 752 -7.59 -11.53 35.04
C ASP A 752 -8.28 -12.02 33.75
N PHE A 753 -8.47 -13.33 33.55
CA PHE A 753 -8.81 -13.85 32.20
C PHE A 753 -9.85 -14.97 32.07
N LEU A 754 -10.20 -15.72 33.13
CA LEU A 754 -11.07 -16.92 33.00
C LEU A 754 -12.10 -17.12 34.11
N ALA A 755 -12.11 -16.27 35.15
CA ALA A 755 -13.12 -16.33 36.20
C ALA A 755 -14.43 -15.67 35.71
N GLY A 756 -15.38 -16.49 35.25
CA GLY A 756 -16.71 -16.03 34.85
C GLY A 756 -17.37 -15.23 35.98
N THR A 757 -17.64 -13.95 35.74
CA THR A 757 -17.94 -12.98 36.81
C THR A 757 -19.31 -13.17 37.47
N ASP A 758 -20.19 -13.95 36.84
CA ASP A 758 -21.63 -13.85 37.09
C ASP A 758 -22.22 -15.08 37.79
N GLY A 759 -21.41 -16.10 38.10
CA GLY A 759 -21.84 -17.28 38.86
C GLY A 759 -22.91 -18.15 38.20
N SER A 760 -23.12 -18.01 36.89
CA SER A 760 -23.98 -18.89 36.09
C SER A 760 -23.26 -20.21 35.83
N ASP A 761 -23.73 -21.29 36.48
CA ASP A 761 -23.13 -22.64 36.44
C ASP A 761 -22.96 -23.25 35.02
N ASP A 762 -23.61 -22.70 33.99
CA ASP A 762 -23.57 -23.22 32.62
C ASP A 762 -22.29 -22.84 31.83
N ASP A 763 -21.56 -21.78 32.23
CA ASP A 763 -20.34 -21.33 31.56
C ASP A 763 -19.07 -21.88 32.24
N LEU A 764 -18.74 -23.15 31.97
CA LEU A 764 -17.47 -23.74 32.41
C LEU A 764 -16.27 -22.92 31.87
N PRO A 765 -15.28 -22.59 32.73
CA PRO A 765 -14.12 -21.81 32.31
C PRO A 765 -13.36 -22.54 31.20
N LEU A 766 -12.93 -21.78 30.18
CA LEU A 766 -12.27 -22.34 29.00
C LEU A 766 -10.95 -23.00 29.41
N GLU A 767 -10.92 -24.34 29.46
CA GLU A 767 -9.73 -25.07 29.87
C GLU A 767 -8.64 -24.96 28.80
N VAL A 768 -7.61 -24.18 29.08
CA VAL A 768 -6.44 -24.05 28.20
C VAL A 768 -5.56 -25.30 28.34
N PRO A 769 -5.27 -26.04 27.26
CA PRO A 769 -4.42 -27.21 27.31
C PRO A 769 -3.02 -26.88 27.83
N LEU A 770 -2.50 -27.70 28.74
CA LEU A 770 -1.21 -27.48 29.42
C LEU A 770 -0.04 -27.26 28.46
N LEU A 771 -0.07 -27.88 27.28
CA LEU A 771 0.97 -27.72 26.25
C LEU A 771 1.05 -26.29 25.70
N PHE A 772 -0.10 -25.61 25.53
CA PHE A 772 -0.14 -24.21 25.09
C PHE A 772 0.37 -23.27 26.19
N LEU A 773 0.02 -23.54 27.45
CA LEU A 773 0.57 -22.81 28.59
C LEU A 773 2.09 -23.01 28.69
N ALA A 774 2.58 -24.24 28.52
CA ALA A 774 4.01 -24.54 28.55
C ALA A 774 4.78 -23.88 27.39
N VAL A 775 4.21 -23.79 26.18
CA VAL A 775 4.85 -23.02 25.08
C VAL A 775 4.81 -21.52 25.37
N ALA A 776 3.72 -20.98 25.92
CA ALA A 776 3.67 -19.57 26.32
C ALA A 776 4.69 -19.22 27.42
N ILE A 777 4.90 -20.11 28.39
CA ILE A 777 5.95 -20.01 29.42
C ILE A 777 7.34 -20.11 28.76
N GLY A 778 7.54 -21.03 27.82
CA GLY A 778 8.80 -21.17 27.08
C GLY A 778 9.15 -19.92 26.25
N ASP A 779 8.18 -19.34 25.52
CA ASP A 779 8.36 -18.11 24.78
C ASP A 779 8.55 -16.88 25.70
N TYR A 780 7.92 -16.87 26.87
CA TYR A 780 8.15 -15.86 27.91
C TYR A 780 9.58 -15.93 28.47
N LEU A 781 10.06 -17.15 28.79
CA LEU A 781 11.44 -17.40 29.20
C LEU A 781 12.44 -17.03 28.10
N LEU A 782 12.16 -17.38 26.85
CA LEU A 782 12.94 -16.96 25.68
C LEU A 782 12.93 -15.43 25.50
N GLY A 783 11.83 -14.76 25.83
CA GLY A 783 11.70 -13.31 25.85
C GLY A 783 12.57 -12.65 26.92
N LYS A 784 12.52 -13.13 28.17
CA LYS A 784 13.43 -12.73 29.26
C LYS A 784 14.88 -12.88 28.83
N TYR A 785 15.23 -14.09 28.38
CA TYR A 785 16.56 -14.45 27.90
C TYR A 785 16.99 -13.49 26.77
N THR A 786 16.16 -13.23 25.77
CA THR A 786 16.50 -12.34 24.64
C THR A 786 16.80 -10.88 25.04
N LEU A 787 16.47 -10.47 26.27
CA LEU A 787 16.73 -9.14 26.83
C LEU A 787 17.92 -9.08 27.81
N ASP A 788 18.55 -10.20 28.16
CA ASP A 788 19.69 -10.26 29.09
C ASP A 788 21.04 -10.05 28.38
N ASP A 789 21.66 -8.88 28.53
CA ASP A 789 22.89 -8.51 27.82
C ASP A 789 24.10 -9.43 28.15
N ASP A 790 24.11 -10.13 29.30
CA ASP A 790 25.25 -10.95 29.78
C ASP A 790 25.17 -12.44 29.36
N ARG A 791 24.10 -12.85 28.66
CA ARG A 791 23.82 -14.26 28.35
C ARG A 791 24.76 -14.91 27.33
N ASP A 792 24.95 -16.23 27.45
CA ASP A 792 25.55 -17.04 26.39
C ASP A 792 24.50 -17.44 25.35
N LEU A 793 24.48 -16.71 24.23
CA LEU A 793 23.65 -16.93 23.04
C LEU A 793 23.80 -18.33 22.40
N SER A 794 24.85 -19.09 22.74
CA SER A 794 25.08 -20.45 22.24
C SER A 794 24.41 -21.56 23.06
N SER A 795 23.92 -21.25 24.27
CA SER A 795 23.14 -22.16 25.11
C SER A 795 21.64 -21.81 25.10
N PRO A 796 20.71 -22.78 25.24
CA PRO A 796 19.30 -22.49 25.37
C PRO A 796 18.98 -21.75 26.68
N PRO A 797 17.82 -21.06 26.78
CA PRO A 797 17.34 -20.53 28.04
C PRO A 797 17.22 -21.64 29.12
N ILE A 798 17.61 -21.31 30.35
CA ILE A 798 17.50 -22.19 31.52
C ILE A 798 16.38 -21.65 32.41
N ALA A 799 15.53 -22.54 32.95
CA ALA A 799 14.48 -22.14 33.89
C ALA A 799 15.06 -21.43 35.12
N THR A 800 14.41 -20.32 35.49
CA THR A 800 14.70 -19.51 36.68
C THR A 800 13.66 -19.68 37.78
N GLU A 801 12.45 -20.11 37.41
CA GLU A 801 11.29 -20.30 38.30
C GLU A 801 10.73 -21.74 38.18
N ASP A 802 10.04 -22.23 39.21
CA ASP A 802 9.53 -23.62 39.24
C ASP A 802 8.51 -23.90 38.12
N TYR A 803 7.64 -22.95 37.77
CA TYR A 803 6.70 -23.10 36.65
C TYR A 803 7.38 -23.12 35.27
N GLU A 804 8.56 -22.49 35.15
CA GLU A 804 9.39 -22.59 33.95
C GLU A 804 10.00 -23.99 33.85
N ALA A 805 10.51 -24.54 34.96
CA ALA A 805 11.02 -25.91 35.00
C ALA A 805 9.92 -26.95 34.70
N ALA A 806 8.72 -26.77 35.24
CA ALA A 806 7.55 -27.60 34.94
C ALA A 806 7.18 -27.53 33.44
N ALA A 807 7.15 -26.33 32.84
CA ALA A 807 6.87 -26.17 31.41
C ALA A 807 7.91 -26.88 30.51
N LEU A 808 9.20 -26.83 30.86
CA LEU A 808 10.28 -27.48 30.10
C LEU A 808 10.24 -29.02 30.11
N LYS A 809 9.33 -29.65 30.89
CA LYS A 809 8.97 -31.08 30.78
C LYS A 809 8.15 -31.39 29.53
N LEU A 810 7.34 -30.42 29.07
CA LEU A 810 6.50 -30.52 27.87
C LEU A 810 7.15 -29.92 26.63
N VAL A 811 7.98 -28.88 26.78
CA VAL A 811 8.57 -28.12 25.67
C VAL A 811 10.09 -28.16 25.67
N THR A 812 10.70 -27.77 24.56
CA THR A 812 12.15 -27.67 24.39
C THR A 812 12.51 -26.49 23.51
N PHE A 813 13.77 -26.05 23.56
CA PHE A 813 14.28 -24.97 22.72
C PHE A 813 15.11 -25.53 21.57
N GLU A 814 14.71 -25.24 20.34
CA GLU A 814 15.45 -25.64 19.14
C GLU A 814 16.32 -24.50 18.63
N ALA A 815 17.60 -24.79 18.36
CA ALA A 815 18.56 -23.85 17.78
C ALA A 815 18.35 -23.72 16.26
N VAL A 816 17.82 -22.59 15.81
CA VAL A 816 17.61 -22.29 14.39
C VAL A 816 18.77 -21.43 13.86
N THR A 817 19.61 -22.02 13.01
CA THR A 817 20.61 -21.28 12.20
C THR A 817 20.08 -20.96 10.80
N SER A 818 20.89 -20.26 9.99
CA SER A 818 20.58 -19.98 8.59
C SER A 818 20.50 -21.23 7.71
N SER A 819 21.11 -22.34 8.16
CA SER A 819 21.10 -23.64 7.47
C SER A 819 20.04 -24.62 7.98
N ASN A 820 19.37 -24.32 9.11
CA ASN A 820 18.25 -25.11 9.64
C ASN A 820 16.95 -24.78 8.89
N HIS A 821 16.88 -25.15 7.62
CA HIS A 821 15.64 -25.04 6.84
C HIS A 821 14.61 -26.06 7.32
N VAL A 822 13.37 -25.62 7.46
CA VAL A 822 12.22 -26.54 7.64
C VAL A 822 12.04 -27.32 6.34
N ASP A 823 11.68 -28.60 6.44
CA ASP A 823 11.30 -29.38 5.27
C ASP A 823 9.94 -28.89 4.74
N THR A 824 10.00 -28.10 3.67
CA THR A 824 8.82 -27.52 3.02
C THR A 824 8.15 -28.46 2.02
N THR A 825 8.54 -29.75 1.97
CA THR A 825 7.88 -30.72 1.11
C THR A 825 6.46 -31.01 1.61
N CYS A 826 5.49 -30.75 0.74
CA CYS A 826 4.10 -31.16 0.97
C CYS A 826 4.00 -32.68 0.82
N THR A 827 3.58 -33.37 1.87
CA THR A 827 3.33 -34.82 1.90
C THR A 827 1.87 -35.20 1.60
N LEU A 828 1.02 -34.22 1.26
CA LEU A 828 -0.30 -34.52 0.69
C LEU A 828 -0.13 -35.33 -0.61
N THR A 829 -0.91 -36.39 -0.71
CA THR A 829 -0.98 -37.22 -1.91
C THR A 829 -1.43 -36.39 -3.13
N PRO A 830 -1.01 -36.75 -4.36
CA PRO A 830 -1.47 -36.07 -5.57
C PRO A 830 -3.01 -36.01 -5.67
N GLU A 831 -3.70 -37.01 -5.14
CA GLU A 831 -5.16 -37.13 -5.12
C GLU A 831 -5.78 -36.12 -4.13
N GLN A 832 -5.20 -35.94 -2.94
CA GLN A 832 -5.62 -34.88 -2.00
C GLN A 832 -5.42 -33.49 -2.62
N VAL A 833 -4.27 -33.24 -3.25
CA VAL A 833 -3.97 -31.97 -3.92
C VAL A 833 -4.88 -31.75 -5.14
N ALA A 834 -5.25 -32.81 -5.87
CA ALA A 834 -6.19 -32.74 -6.98
C ALA A 834 -7.64 -32.49 -6.50
N ARG A 835 -8.06 -33.16 -5.42
CA ARG A 835 -9.38 -32.99 -4.79
C ARG A 835 -9.57 -31.55 -4.30
N ASP A 836 -8.56 -30.97 -3.66
CA ASP A 836 -8.61 -29.58 -3.20
C ASP A 836 -8.69 -28.58 -4.37
N LYS A 837 -7.85 -28.75 -5.42
CA LYS A 837 -7.94 -27.95 -6.65
C LYS A 837 -9.29 -28.10 -7.36
N LEU A 838 -9.87 -29.30 -7.34
CA LEU A 838 -11.21 -29.55 -7.90
C LEU A 838 -12.27 -28.85 -7.04
N ARG A 839 -12.15 -28.86 -5.71
CA ARG A 839 -13.03 -28.13 -4.80
C ARG A 839 -13.01 -26.62 -5.08
N THR A 840 -11.85 -25.98 -5.18
CA THR A 840 -11.76 -24.55 -5.56
C THR A 840 -12.39 -24.28 -6.93
N LYS A 841 -12.23 -25.19 -7.91
CA LYS A 841 -12.88 -25.03 -9.22
C LYS A 841 -14.40 -25.13 -9.13
N LEU A 842 -14.90 -26.09 -8.37
CA LEU A 842 -16.34 -26.29 -8.17
C LEU A 842 -16.97 -25.14 -7.39
N SER A 843 -16.28 -24.59 -6.38
CA SER A 843 -16.80 -23.43 -5.65
C SER A 843 -16.86 -22.15 -6.48
N LEU A 844 -16.06 -22.04 -7.55
CA LEU A 844 -16.11 -20.90 -8.47
C LEU A 844 -17.24 -21.00 -9.51
N VAL A 845 -18.02 -22.09 -9.55
CA VAL A 845 -19.14 -22.27 -10.48
C VAL A 845 -20.36 -21.51 -9.97
N ILE A 846 -20.80 -20.52 -10.74
CA ILE A 846 -21.95 -19.65 -10.41
C ILE A 846 -23.26 -20.43 -10.49
N PHE A 847 -24.18 -20.18 -9.56
CA PHE A 847 -25.56 -20.67 -9.65
C PHE A 847 -26.21 -20.29 -10.99
N GLY A 848 -26.67 -21.30 -11.75
CA GLY A 848 -27.16 -21.17 -13.12
C GLY A 848 -26.29 -21.92 -14.14
N HIS A 849 -25.01 -22.16 -13.83
CA HIS A 849 -24.14 -23.00 -14.65
C HIS A 849 -24.36 -24.49 -14.35
N ALA A 850 -25.06 -25.20 -15.24
CA ALA A 850 -25.23 -26.64 -15.11
C ALA A 850 -23.90 -27.37 -15.39
N ILE A 851 -23.41 -28.17 -14.43
CA ILE A 851 -22.29 -29.08 -14.64
C ILE A 851 -22.82 -30.37 -15.27
N VAL A 852 -22.96 -30.37 -16.60
CA VAL A 852 -23.42 -31.55 -17.35
C VAL A 852 -22.28 -32.56 -17.51
N LEU A 853 -22.26 -33.58 -16.65
CA LEU A 853 -21.42 -34.76 -16.85
C LEU A 853 -22.10 -35.69 -17.87
N ARG A 854 -21.48 -35.82 -19.04
CA ARG A 854 -22.01 -36.66 -20.12
C ARG A 854 -21.85 -38.14 -19.77
N GLU A 855 -22.94 -38.79 -19.39
CA GLU A 855 -22.98 -40.25 -19.29
C GLU A 855 -22.67 -40.86 -20.67
N LYS A 856 -21.87 -41.93 -20.69
CA LYS A 856 -21.33 -42.49 -21.92
C LYS A 856 -21.81 -43.92 -22.12
N GLU A 857 -22.77 -44.09 -23.02
CA GLU A 857 -23.19 -45.40 -23.49
C GLU A 857 -22.01 -46.18 -24.12
N SER A 858 -22.00 -47.50 -23.86
CA SER A 858 -21.21 -48.56 -24.52
C SER A 858 -19.68 -48.64 -24.27
N ASN A 859 -19.30 -49.61 -23.42
CA ASN A 859 -18.43 -50.77 -23.67
C ASN A 859 -17.29 -50.71 -24.72
N ARG A 860 -16.61 -49.58 -24.91
CA ARG A 860 -15.29 -49.54 -25.56
C ARG A 860 -14.26 -48.82 -24.71
N VAL A 861 -13.26 -49.60 -24.26
CA VAL A 861 -11.98 -49.13 -23.73
C VAL A 861 -11.39 -48.09 -24.70
N LEU A 862 -11.08 -46.91 -24.19
CA LEU A 862 -10.64 -45.78 -25.01
C LEU A 862 -9.77 -44.85 -24.16
N ASN A 863 -8.49 -44.74 -24.54
CA ASN A 863 -7.45 -44.08 -23.74
C ASN A 863 -7.79 -42.61 -23.45
N LEU A 864 -7.62 -42.21 -22.19
CA LEU A 864 -7.89 -40.87 -21.68
C LEU A 864 -6.82 -39.87 -22.16
N THR A 865 -7.12 -39.13 -23.23
CA THR A 865 -6.29 -37.98 -23.61
C THR A 865 -6.67 -36.73 -22.81
N LYS A 866 -5.71 -35.82 -22.67
CA LYS A 866 -5.79 -34.62 -21.83
C LYS A 866 -6.93 -33.64 -22.17
N GLN A 867 -7.58 -33.79 -23.34
CA GLN A 867 -8.80 -33.05 -23.72
C GLN A 867 -10.05 -33.49 -22.94
N SER A 868 -10.01 -34.60 -22.19
CA SER A 868 -11.16 -35.09 -21.43
C SER A 868 -11.46 -34.25 -20.19
N ALA A 869 -10.44 -33.64 -19.58
CA ALA A 869 -10.58 -32.75 -18.42
C ALA A 869 -11.16 -31.36 -18.78
N GLU A 870 -11.35 -31.07 -20.08
CA GLU A 870 -12.05 -29.88 -20.59
C GLU A 870 -13.57 -30.16 -20.77
N ARG A 871 -14.07 -31.35 -20.40
CA ARG A 871 -15.50 -31.70 -20.47
C ARG A 871 -16.31 -31.31 -19.22
N PHE A 872 -15.95 -30.20 -18.59
CA PHE A 872 -16.91 -29.42 -17.82
C PHE A 872 -17.53 -28.41 -18.78
N CYS A 873 -18.55 -28.86 -19.54
CA CYS A 873 -19.41 -27.93 -20.27
C CYS A 873 -20.31 -27.23 -19.26
N VAL A 874 -19.87 -26.07 -18.79
CA VAL A 874 -20.76 -25.07 -18.22
C VAL A 874 -21.74 -24.66 -19.32
N PHE A 875 -23.01 -25.03 -19.14
CA PHE A 875 -24.09 -24.49 -19.96
C PHE A 875 -24.61 -23.21 -19.31
N ASP A 876 -24.71 -22.16 -20.12
CA ASP A 876 -25.56 -21.01 -19.83
C ASP A 876 -27.03 -21.38 -20.08
N ASN A 877 -27.96 -20.79 -19.33
CA ASN A 877 -29.33 -21.28 -19.12
C ASN A 877 -30.30 -21.24 -20.34
N GLU A 878 -29.82 -21.03 -21.56
CA GLU A 878 -30.66 -20.67 -22.72
C GLU A 878 -30.89 -21.77 -23.77
N ARG A 879 -30.55 -23.04 -23.52
CA ARG A 879 -30.91 -24.15 -24.45
C ARG A 879 -31.47 -25.39 -23.77
N THR A 880 -32.45 -25.98 -24.47
CA THR A 880 -33.40 -26.98 -24.01
C THR A 880 -32.79 -28.31 -23.57
N GLU A 881 -33.46 -28.91 -22.59
CA GLU A 881 -33.13 -30.17 -21.93
C GLU A 881 -33.03 -31.35 -22.93
N SER A 882 -32.08 -32.25 -22.67
CA SER A 882 -32.07 -33.59 -23.30
C SER A 882 -32.35 -34.64 -22.23
N ASN A 883 -33.34 -35.50 -22.46
CA ASN A 883 -33.93 -36.44 -21.48
C ASN A 883 -33.00 -37.52 -20.86
N ASN A 884 -31.69 -37.48 -21.12
CA ASN A 884 -30.70 -38.49 -20.68
C ASN A 884 -29.62 -37.89 -19.77
N MET A 885 -30.00 -37.06 -18.78
CA MET A 885 -29.06 -36.51 -17.79
C MET A 885 -29.40 -36.99 -16.37
N GLU A 886 -28.48 -37.73 -15.75
CA GLU A 886 -28.57 -38.12 -14.34
C GLU A 886 -27.96 -37.01 -13.46
N ILE A 887 -28.74 -36.49 -12.50
CA ILE A 887 -28.26 -35.49 -11.53
C ILE A 887 -27.40 -36.18 -10.48
N ARG A 888 -26.08 -35.91 -10.48
CA ARG A 888 -25.14 -36.41 -9.48
C ARG A 888 -24.77 -35.33 -8.47
N SER A 889 -24.71 -35.70 -7.20
CA SER A 889 -24.24 -34.81 -6.12
C SER A 889 -22.74 -34.52 -6.25
N VAL A 890 -22.30 -33.37 -5.74
CA VAL A 890 -20.87 -32.97 -5.70
C VAL A 890 -20.00 -34.07 -5.10
N LYS A 891 -20.49 -34.76 -4.06
CA LYS A 891 -19.80 -35.90 -3.43
C LYS A 891 -19.55 -37.03 -4.42
N GLN A 892 -20.55 -37.46 -5.17
CA GLN A 892 -20.42 -38.51 -6.19
C GLN A 892 -19.48 -38.09 -7.33
N ILE A 893 -19.46 -36.80 -7.69
CA ILE A 893 -18.51 -36.26 -8.68
C ILE A 893 -17.07 -36.36 -8.15
N LEU A 894 -16.83 -35.94 -6.91
CA LEU A 894 -15.51 -36.02 -6.26
C LEU A 894 -15.03 -37.46 -6.10
N GLU A 895 -15.92 -38.40 -5.77
CA GLU A 895 -15.61 -39.83 -5.68
C GLU A 895 -15.25 -40.39 -7.08
N THR A 896 -16.09 -40.15 -8.10
CA THR A 896 -15.87 -40.66 -9.47
C THR A 896 -14.62 -40.07 -10.15
N CYS A 897 -14.28 -38.80 -9.88
CA CYS A 897 -13.16 -38.12 -10.53
C CYS A 897 -11.78 -38.48 -9.94
N VAL A 898 -11.71 -39.01 -8.71
CA VAL A 898 -10.44 -39.40 -8.08
C VAL A 898 -9.98 -40.77 -8.59
N ASP A 899 -10.89 -41.73 -8.74
CA ASP A 899 -10.57 -43.09 -9.19
C ASP A 899 -10.08 -43.19 -10.64
N ALA A 900 -10.24 -42.12 -11.44
CA ALA A 900 -9.81 -42.06 -12.84
C ALA A 900 -8.39 -41.47 -13.05
N ALA A 901 -7.64 -41.19 -11.97
CA ALA A 901 -6.37 -40.46 -12.03
C ALA A 901 -5.13 -41.32 -12.30
N ASP A 902 -5.21 -42.65 -12.12
CA ASP A 902 -4.04 -43.55 -12.12
C ASP A 902 -3.58 -44.04 -13.51
N ASP A 903 -4.37 -43.84 -14.58
CA ASP A 903 -4.03 -44.39 -15.91
C ASP A 903 -3.43 -43.39 -16.92
N GLU A 904 -2.23 -43.78 -17.37
CA GLU A 904 -1.49 -43.42 -18.60
C GLU A 904 -0.85 -42.01 -18.76
N GLN A 905 0.49 -42.04 -18.74
CA GLN A 905 1.33 -41.07 -19.42
C GLN A 905 1.17 -41.13 -20.94
N TYR A 906 0.58 -40.11 -21.59
CA TYR A 906 0.88 -39.83 -23.00
C TYR A 906 1.22 -38.35 -23.27
N THR A 907 2.38 -38.12 -23.86
CA THR A 907 2.99 -36.79 -23.97
C THR A 907 2.61 -36.07 -25.26
N LEU A 908 1.57 -35.22 -25.19
CA LEU A 908 1.41 -34.14 -26.17
C LEU A 908 2.69 -33.31 -26.23
N THR A 909 3.35 -33.30 -27.39
CA THR A 909 4.68 -32.70 -27.54
C THR A 909 4.64 -31.20 -27.25
N LYS A 910 5.78 -30.61 -26.83
CA LYS A 910 5.90 -29.15 -26.64
C LYS A 910 5.52 -28.35 -27.89
N LYS A 911 5.61 -28.95 -29.09
CA LYS A 911 5.31 -28.31 -30.37
C LYS A 911 3.81 -28.13 -30.57
N ASP A 912 3.01 -29.13 -30.21
CA ASP A 912 1.56 -29.11 -30.42
C ASP A 912 0.85 -28.20 -29.42
N LYS A 913 1.30 -28.23 -28.14
CA LYS A 913 0.87 -27.26 -27.12
C LYS A 913 1.14 -25.81 -27.56
N ARG A 914 2.33 -25.53 -28.12
CA ARG A 914 2.66 -24.20 -28.69
C ARG A 914 1.79 -23.83 -29.89
N LYS A 915 1.42 -24.80 -30.74
CA LYS A 915 0.56 -24.56 -31.91
C LYS A 915 -0.88 -24.23 -31.50
N GLN A 916 -1.42 -24.92 -30.49
CA GLN A 916 -2.75 -24.66 -29.95
C GLN A 916 -2.79 -23.31 -29.20
N GLN A 917 -1.85 -23.07 -28.27
CA GLN A 917 -1.71 -21.79 -27.58
C GLN A 917 -1.57 -20.59 -28.56
N LYS A 918 -0.95 -20.79 -29.73
CA LYS A 918 -0.88 -19.75 -30.77
C LYS A 918 -2.23 -19.48 -31.43
N LYS A 919 -3.07 -20.50 -31.66
CA LYS A 919 -4.46 -20.31 -32.15
C LYS A 919 -5.31 -19.57 -31.12
N ASP A 920 -5.31 -20.04 -29.88
CA ASP A 920 -6.17 -19.48 -28.82
C ASP A 920 -5.79 -18.02 -28.50
N ARG A 921 -4.48 -17.69 -28.57
CA ARG A 921 -3.99 -16.30 -28.45
C ARG A 921 -4.47 -15.40 -29.59
N ILE A 922 -4.60 -15.90 -30.83
CA ILE A 922 -5.09 -15.12 -31.97
C ILE A 922 -6.60 -14.86 -31.82
N ALA A 923 -7.38 -15.88 -31.42
CA ALA A 923 -8.81 -15.73 -31.17
C ALA A 923 -9.10 -14.69 -30.06
N ARG A 924 -8.35 -14.74 -28.96
CA ARG A 924 -8.48 -13.77 -27.86
C ARG A 924 -8.01 -12.35 -28.23
N LYS A 925 -7.02 -12.20 -29.14
CA LYS A 925 -6.60 -10.86 -29.62
C LYS A 925 -7.78 -10.16 -30.31
N LYS A 926 -8.45 -10.86 -31.25
CA LYS A 926 -9.61 -10.33 -31.99
C LYS A 926 -10.78 -9.91 -31.10
N LEU A 927 -11.12 -10.69 -30.07
CA LEU A 927 -12.22 -10.36 -29.17
C LEU A 927 -11.90 -9.11 -28.32
N ASN A 928 -10.67 -9.02 -27.82
CA ASN A 928 -10.22 -7.88 -27.03
C ASN A 928 -10.02 -6.61 -27.88
N GLU A 929 -9.68 -6.73 -29.16
CA GLU A 929 -9.61 -5.60 -30.10
C GLU A 929 -10.99 -4.94 -30.25
N SER A 930 -12.05 -5.73 -30.47
CA SER A 930 -13.44 -5.23 -30.57
C SER A 930 -13.93 -4.53 -29.29
N MET A 931 -13.69 -5.09 -28.11
CA MET A 931 -14.11 -4.45 -26.84
C MET A 931 -13.29 -3.21 -26.48
N TYR A 932 -12.08 -3.07 -27.03
CA TYR A 932 -11.22 -1.92 -26.79
C TYR A 932 -11.65 -0.70 -27.61
N GLU A 933 -12.14 -0.91 -28.83
CA GLU A 933 -12.66 0.15 -29.72
C GLU A 933 -13.88 0.85 -29.09
N GLU A 934 -14.86 0.09 -28.59
CA GLU A 934 -16.08 0.59 -27.93
C GLU A 934 -15.79 1.39 -26.64
N ALA A 935 -14.80 0.95 -25.85
CA ALA A 935 -14.40 1.64 -24.62
C ALA A 935 -13.58 2.92 -24.86
N GLN A 936 -12.88 3.02 -26.00
CA GLN A 936 -12.07 4.17 -26.38
C GLN A 936 -12.96 5.39 -26.70
N GLU A 937 -14.04 5.16 -27.47
CA GLU A 937 -14.97 6.20 -27.95
C GLU A 937 -15.66 6.94 -26.78
N VAL A 938 -16.10 6.20 -25.76
CA VAL A 938 -16.73 6.74 -24.54
C VAL A 938 -15.75 7.57 -23.68
N ALA A 939 -14.45 7.27 -23.72
CA ALA A 939 -13.44 7.95 -22.93
C ALA A 939 -13.00 9.29 -23.55
N ASP A 940 -12.87 9.34 -24.88
CA ASP A 940 -12.24 10.46 -25.57
C ASP A 940 -13.16 11.71 -25.63
N SER A 941 -14.50 11.56 -25.69
CA SER A 941 -15.46 12.67 -25.51
C SER A 941 -15.50 13.26 -24.09
N ARG A 942 -15.12 12.49 -23.05
CA ARG A 942 -15.10 12.97 -21.65
C ARG A 942 -13.78 13.58 -21.23
N ARG A 943 -12.69 13.22 -21.92
CA ARG A 943 -11.38 13.84 -21.79
C ARG A 943 -11.35 15.22 -22.44
N LEU A 944 -12.24 15.42 -23.42
CA LEU A 944 -12.54 16.63 -24.17
C LEU A 944 -12.89 17.78 -23.21
N LYS A 945 -14.01 17.76 -22.48
CA LYS A 945 -14.57 18.99 -21.84
C LYS A 945 -13.85 19.59 -20.61
N ARG A 946 -12.56 19.31 -20.35
CA ARG A 946 -11.88 19.71 -19.08
C ARG A 946 -10.66 20.63 -19.22
N ASN A 947 -9.62 20.20 -19.91
CA ASN A 947 -8.34 20.95 -19.93
C ASN A 947 -8.31 22.19 -20.86
N VAL A 948 -9.33 22.54 -21.68
CA VAL A 948 -9.34 23.86 -22.37
C VAL A 948 -9.69 24.99 -21.39
N GLU A 949 -10.60 24.73 -20.44
CA GLU A 949 -10.84 25.63 -19.28
C GLU A 949 -9.55 25.86 -18.46
N ALA A 950 -8.72 24.82 -18.32
CA ALA A 950 -7.46 24.91 -17.58
C ALA A 950 -6.36 25.67 -18.36
N ILE A 951 -6.27 25.49 -19.69
CA ILE A 951 -5.23 26.14 -20.52
C ILE A 951 -5.41 27.66 -20.56
N ALA A 952 -6.65 28.14 -20.74
CA ALA A 952 -6.98 29.58 -20.74
C ALA A 952 -6.55 30.28 -19.43
N LYS A 953 -6.71 29.59 -18.29
CA LYS A 953 -6.38 30.10 -16.95
C LYS A 953 -4.86 30.18 -16.68
N CYS A 954 -4.05 29.37 -17.37
CA CYS A 954 -2.60 29.30 -17.17
C CYS A 954 -1.79 30.32 -17.98
N LEU A 955 -2.24 30.67 -19.19
CA LEU A 955 -1.47 31.51 -20.11
C LEU A 955 -1.45 33.01 -19.73
N HIS A 956 -2.56 33.56 -19.23
CA HIS A 956 -2.66 35.01 -18.95
C HIS A 956 -1.87 35.52 -17.73
N VAL A 957 -1.36 34.66 -16.83
CA VAL A 957 -1.00 35.12 -15.48
C VAL A 957 0.51 35.22 -15.15
N LYS A 958 1.46 34.50 -15.81
CA LYS A 958 2.81 34.38 -15.16
C LYS A 958 4.16 34.18 -15.90
N ARG A 959 4.32 33.91 -17.21
CA ARG A 959 5.67 33.56 -17.77
C ARG A 959 6.01 34.00 -19.22
N PRO A 960 6.61 35.18 -19.45
CA PRO A 960 6.96 35.66 -20.81
C PRO A 960 8.12 34.91 -21.51
N ARG A 961 9.01 34.21 -20.77
CA ARG A 961 10.18 33.52 -21.36
C ARG A 961 9.87 32.27 -22.19
N PHE A 962 8.70 31.66 -22.03
CA PHE A 962 8.28 30.52 -22.85
C PHE A 962 7.71 31.00 -24.19
N ALA A 963 6.81 31.98 -24.15
CA ALA A 963 6.27 32.63 -25.34
C ALA A 963 7.38 33.16 -26.27
N SER A 964 8.39 33.84 -25.71
CA SER A 964 9.54 34.33 -26.50
C SER A 964 10.32 33.21 -27.21
N ARG A 965 10.51 32.03 -26.60
CA ARG A 965 11.23 30.91 -27.25
C ARG A 965 10.37 30.17 -28.26
N LEU A 966 9.06 30.07 -28.02
CA LEU A 966 8.13 29.50 -28.97
C LEU A 966 7.98 30.41 -30.20
N ALA A 967 7.92 31.74 -30.00
CA ALA A 967 7.92 32.72 -31.08
C ALA A 967 9.16 32.57 -31.98
N THR A 968 10.38 32.51 -31.42
CA THR A 968 11.60 32.30 -32.22
C THR A 968 11.56 30.97 -33.00
N LEU A 969 11.06 29.89 -32.39
CA LEU A 969 10.90 28.59 -33.06
C LEU A 969 9.88 28.59 -34.22
N LEU A 970 8.90 29.50 -34.18
CA LEU A 970 7.89 29.68 -35.23
C LEU A 970 8.41 30.62 -36.32
N GLU A 971 9.07 31.73 -35.93
CA GLU A 971 9.79 32.63 -36.84
C GLU A 971 10.84 31.88 -37.67
N ASP A 972 11.65 31.02 -37.05
CA ASP A 972 12.65 30.18 -37.72
C ASP A 972 12.05 29.19 -38.75
N GLU A 973 10.79 28.77 -38.55
CA GLU A 973 10.08 27.88 -39.48
C GLU A 973 9.27 28.65 -40.55
N GLY A 974 9.18 29.99 -40.44
CA GLY A 974 8.45 30.88 -41.33
C GLY A 974 6.95 31.00 -41.01
N VAL A 975 6.54 30.61 -39.81
CA VAL A 975 5.16 30.72 -39.32
C VAL A 975 5.08 31.95 -38.42
N GLN A 976 4.30 32.97 -38.78
CA GLN A 976 4.15 34.13 -37.91
C GLN A 976 3.49 33.67 -36.58
N PRO A 977 4.02 34.05 -35.41
CA PRO A 977 3.40 33.71 -34.12
C PRO A 977 1.93 34.14 -34.08
N GLU A 978 1.60 35.28 -34.68
CA GLU A 978 0.25 35.82 -34.85
C GLU A 978 -0.63 34.99 -35.79
N GLU A 979 -0.10 34.31 -36.82
CA GLU A 979 -0.89 33.40 -37.66
C GLU A 979 -1.21 32.10 -36.93
N LEU A 980 -0.22 31.49 -36.26
CA LEU A 980 -0.48 30.32 -35.41
C LEU A 980 -1.44 30.68 -34.26
N TYR A 981 -1.29 31.87 -33.70
CA TYR A 981 -2.19 32.37 -32.66
C TYR A 981 -3.59 32.63 -33.22
N GLN A 982 -3.76 33.21 -34.41
CA GLN A 982 -5.07 33.41 -35.05
C GLN A 982 -5.73 32.10 -35.50
N GLU A 983 -4.97 31.09 -35.95
CA GLU A 983 -5.51 29.76 -36.28
C GLU A 983 -5.90 28.99 -35.00
N TYR A 984 -5.13 29.14 -33.92
CA TYR A 984 -5.46 28.62 -32.59
C TYR A 984 -6.62 29.38 -31.94
N GLU A 985 -6.71 30.70 -32.14
CA GLU A 985 -7.71 31.60 -31.56
C GLU A 985 -9.05 31.47 -32.28
N SER A 986 -9.10 31.38 -33.61
CA SER A 986 -10.35 31.10 -34.35
C SER A 986 -10.90 29.70 -34.03
N VAL A 987 -10.05 28.67 -33.89
CA VAL A 987 -10.49 27.32 -33.48
C VAL A 987 -10.94 27.25 -32.00
N VAL A 988 -10.56 28.21 -31.16
CA VAL A 988 -10.88 28.24 -29.72
C VAL A 988 -11.94 29.29 -29.34
N LEU A 989 -12.10 30.36 -30.11
CA LEU A 989 -12.97 31.51 -29.80
C LEU A 989 -14.10 31.73 -30.81
N ASP A 990 -13.92 31.44 -32.11
CA ASP A 990 -15.01 31.66 -33.06
C ASP A 990 -16.07 30.57 -32.85
N PRO A 991 -17.34 30.95 -32.56
CA PRO A 991 -18.37 29.96 -32.37
C PRO A 991 -18.63 29.25 -33.69
N PHE A 992 -18.58 27.91 -33.66
CA PHE A 992 -19.00 27.11 -34.81
C PHE A 992 -20.49 27.37 -35.05
N THR A 993 -20.77 28.25 -36.01
CA THR A 993 -22.10 28.72 -36.40
C THR A 993 -22.44 28.14 -37.75
N ASP A 994 -23.19 27.05 -37.73
CA ASP A 994 -23.72 26.44 -38.95
C ASP A 994 -25.19 26.86 -39.14
N VAL A 995 -25.60 27.09 -40.38
CA VAL A 995 -26.95 27.55 -40.72
C VAL A 995 -27.72 26.38 -41.33
N ILE A 996 -28.35 25.60 -40.46
CA ILE A 996 -29.10 24.42 -40.88
C ILE A 996 -30.49 24.87 -41.32
N SER A 997 -30.86 24.53 -42.55
CA SER A 997 -32.20 24.78 -43.07
C SER A 997 -33.14 23.66 -42.62
N VAL A 998 -34.12 23.98 -41.77
CA VAL A 998 -35.10 23.01 -41.27
C VAL A 998 -36.41 23.20 -42.02
N THR A 999 -36.82 22.17 -42.75
CA THR A 999 -38.05 22.13 -43.56
C THR A 999 -39.10 21.28 -42.85
N ARG A 1000 -40.33 21.79 -42.73
CA ARG A 1000 -41.48 21.04 -42.17
C ARG A 1000 -42.72 21.33 -43.02
N GLY A 1001 -43.08 20.39 -43.89
CA GLY A 1001 -43.99 20.68 -45.01
C GLY A 1001 -43.34 21.68 -45.98
N ASP A 1002 -44.15 22.50 -46.66
CA ASP A 1002 -43.69 23.43 -47.70
C ASP A 1002 -42.88 24.63 -47.19
N VAL A 1003 -42.62 24.73 -45.88
CA VAL A 1003 -41.94 25.87 -45.26
C VAL A 1003 -40.57 25.45 -44.72
N THR A 1004 -39.53 26.08 -45.27
CA THR A 1004 -38.14 25.97 -44.80
C THR A 1004 -37.76 27.22 -44.01
N LYS A 1005 -37.19 27.05 -42.81
CA LYS A 1005 -36.60 28.15 -42.05
C LYS A 1005 -35.12 27.86 -41.74
N PRO A 1006 -34.21 28.82 -41.99
CA PRO A 1006 -32.82 28.70 -41.56
C PRO A 1006 -32.74 28.89 -40.04
N ILE A 1007 -31.99 28.02 -39.36
CA ILE A 1007 -31.69 28.13 -37.93
C ILE A 1007 -30.16 28.12 -37.77
N THR A 1008 -29.64 29.23 -37.25
CA THR A 1008 -28.22 29.37 -36.91
C THR A 1008 -27.95 28.66 -35.58
N MET A 1009 -27.14 27.60 -35.60
CA MET A 1009 -26.76 26.86 -34.39
C MET A 1009 -25.34 27.21 -33.95
N THR A 1010 -25.21 27.68 -32.70
CA THR A 1010 -23.96 28.16 -32.09
C THR A 1010 -23.54 27.21 -30.96
N ARG A 1011 -22.41 26.50 -31.08
CA ARG A 1011 -21.88 25.64 -29.99
C ARG A 1011 -20.83 26.38 -29.14
N VAL A 1012 -20.86 26.17 -27.82
CA VAL A 1012 -19.89 26.74 -26.85
C VAL A 1012 -19.53 25.71 -25.77
N GLY A 1013 -18.25 25.40 -25.59
CA GLY A 1013 -17.74 24.45 -24.60
C GLY A 1013 -16.29 24.03 -24.84
N THR A 1014 -15.53 23.79 -23.78
CA THR A 1014 -14.06 23.84 -23.77
C THR A 1014 -13.39 22.46 -23.88
N ASP A 1015 -13.02 22.06 -25.10
CA ASP A 1015 -12.78 20.65 -25.49
C ASP A 1015 -11.31 20.28 -25.88
N VAL A 1016 -10.54 19.65 -24.98
CA VAL A 1016 -9.06 19.44 -25.08
C VAL A 1016 -8.60 18.20 -25.80
N THR A 1017 -9.36 17.12 -25.92
CA THR A 1017 -8.95 16.09 -26.90
C THR A 1017 -9.04 16.68 -28.31
N ALA A 1018 -9.78 17.77 -28.56
CA ALA A 1018 -9.77 18.51 -29.82
C ALA A 1018 -8.62 19.53 -29.88
N VAL A 1019 -8.33 20.27 -28.81
CA VAL A 1019 -7.09 21.08 -28.76
C VAL A 1019 -5.83 20.20 -28.80
N ASN A 1020 -5.84 19.02 -28.17
CA ASN A 1020 -4.76 18.03 -28.24
C ASN A 1020 -4.73 17.36 -29.62
N TYR A 1021 -5.85 16.97 -30.22
CA TYR A 1021 -5.88 16.38 -31.57
C TYR A 1021 -5.45 17.40 -32.63
N THR A 1022 -5.83 18.67 -32.49
CA THR A 1022 -5.37 19.75 -33.37
C THR A 1022 -3.92 20.13 -33.09
N MET A 1023 -3.45 20.13 -31.84
CA MET A 1023 -2.02 20.25 -31.49
C MET A 1023 -1.21 19.06 -31.98
N GLU A 1024 -1.74 17.85 -31.91
CA GLU A 1024 -1.14 16.60 -32.41
C GLU A 1024 -1.11 16.64 -33.94
N THR A 1025 -2.14 17.18 -34.59
CA THR A 1025 -2.17 17.45 -36.04
C THR A 1025 -1.22 18.58 -36.45
N ILE A 1026 -1.06 19.64 -35.66
CA ILE A 1026 -0.13 20.76 -35.90
C ILE A 1026 1.32 20.31 -35.65
N LEU A 1027 1.60 19.61 -34.56
CA LEU A 1027 2.90 19.02 -34.26
C LEU A 1027 3.26 17.95 -35.29
N MET A 1028 2.32 17.11 -35.72
CA MET A 1028 2.52 16.19 -36.85
C MET A 1028 2.77 16.98 -38.14
N LYS A 1029 2.00 18.04 -38.46
CA LYS A 1029 2.28 18.91 -39.62
C LYS A 1029 3.69 19.50 -39.55
N VAL A 1030 4.12 20.04 -38.42
CA VAL A 1030 5.45 20.65 -38.22
C VAL A 1030 6.55 19.58 -38.31
N MET A 1031 6.38 18.41 -37.69
CA MET A 1031 7.34 17.31 -37.80
C MET A 1031 7.43 16.77 -39.24
N ILE A 1032 6.30 16.60 -39.92
CA ILE A 1032 6.22 16.20 -41.34
C ILE A 1032 6.82 17.29 -42.26
N GLN A 1033 6.60 18.57 -41.97
CA GLN A 1033 7.18 19.69 -42.72
C GLN A 1033 8.70 19.78 -42.52
N LYS A 1034 9.18 19.55 -41.30
CA LYS A 1034 10.63 19.50 -40.99
C LYS A 1034 11.31 18.31 -41.69
N GLN A 1035 10.66 17.14 -41.67
CA GLN A 1035 11.05 15.95 -42.44
C GLN A 1035 10.99 16.18 -43.97
N ALA A 1036 10.16 17.12 -44.44
CA ALA A 1036 10.07 17.50 -45.85
C ALA A 1036 11.07 18.61 -46.27
N LYS A 1037 11.50 19.49 -45.33
CA LYS A 1037 12.52 20.53 -45.56
C LYS A 1037 13.94 19.93 -45.56
N ASP A 1038 14.22 18.91 -44.74
CA ASP A 1038 15.47 18.11 -44.83
C ASP A 1038 15.19 16.62 -45.17
N PRO A 1039 14.83 16.32 -46.44
CA PRO A 1039 14.59 14.96 -46.90
C PRO A 1039 15.87 14.12 -47.06
N GLY A 1040 17.04 14.67 -46.71
CA GLY A 1040 18.33 13.96 -46.72
C GLY A 1040 18.50 13.02 -45.53
N ALA A 1041 17.89 13.34 -44.38
CA ALA A 1041 18.08 12.60 -43.14
C ALA A 1041 17.35 11.25 -43.09
N ILE A 1042 16.14 11.13 -43.65
CA ILE A 1042 15.28 9.94 -43.53
C ILE A 1042 14.56 9.65 -44.85
N LYS A 1043 14.58 8.39 -45.33
CA LYS A 1043 13.96 7.95 -46.60
C LYS A 1043 12.89 6.86 -46.40
N ARG A 1044 11.62 7.10 -46.80
CA ARG A 1044 10.73 6.15 -47.53
C ARG A 1044 9.38 6.75 -48.00
N ARG A 1045 8.47 5.90 -48.52
CA ARG A 1045 7.48 6.20 -49.60
C ARG A 1045 6.04 6.51 -49.13
N LYS A 1046 5.29 7.31 -49.92
CA LYS A 1046 3.89 7.75 -49.70
C LYS A 1046 2.78 6.89 -50.35
N ARG A 1047 1.60 6.87 -49.69
CA ARG A 1047 0.16 6.84 -50.12
C ARG A 1047 -0.67 7.22 -48.85
N GLY A 1048 -1.90 7.75 -48.84
CA GLY A 1048 -2.86 8.24 -49.87
C GLY A 1048 -3.86 9.23 -49.20
N LYS A 1049 -5.12 9.37 -49.69
CA LYS A 1049 -6.23 10.12 -49.00
C LYS A 1049 -7.63 9.65 -49.47
N ILE A 1050 -8.64 9.67 -48.58
CA ILE A 1050 -10.10 9.78 -48.83
C ILE A 1050 -10.74 10.64 -47.70
N GLY A 1051 -11.91 11.27 -47.92
CA GLY A 1051 -12.52 12.31 -47.05
C GLY A 1051 -13.83 11.95 -46.31
N LEU A 1052 -14.48 12.97 -45.73
CA LEU A 1052 -15.58 12.92 -44.74
C LEU A 1052 -16.91 13.51 -45.26
N SER A 1053 -18.02 13.19 -44.57
CA SER A 1053 -19.38 13.77 -44.74
C SER A 1053 -20.05 13.96 -43.37
N THR A 1054 -20.97 14.92 -43.23
CA THR A 1054 -21.55 15.34 -41.92
C THR A 1054 -23.01 15.80 -42.01
N HIS A 1055 -23.91 15.18 -41.24
CA HIS A 1055 -25.18 15.76 -40.76
C HIS A 1055 -25.61 15.07 -39.45
N LEU A 1056 -26.29 15.79 -38.55
CA LEU A 1056 -26.80 15.28 -37.26
C LEU A 1056 -28.24 15.77 -37.02
N GLY A 1057 -29.07 14.92 -36.42
CA GLY A 1057 -30.52 15.11 -36.33
C GLY A 1057 -31.09 15.50 -34.95
N ARG A 1058 -32.36 15.14 -34.76
CA ARG A 1058 -33.33 15.55 -33.72
C ARG A 1058 -32.79 15.56 -32.27
N SER A 1059 -31.90 14.63 -31.92
CA SER A 1059 -31.32 14.47 -30.57
C SER A 1059 -30.54 15.69 -30.06
N GLY A 1060 -30.00 16.54 -30.96
CA GLY A 1060 -29.27 17.74 -30.57
C GLY A 1060 -30.11 18.81 -29.84
N ILE A 1061 -31.43 18.84 -30.07
CA ILE A 1061 -32.34 19.82 -29.46
C ILE A 1061 -32.66 19.45 -28.01
N ILE A 1062 -32.96 18.18 -27.76
CA ILE A 1062 -33.27 17.63 -26.43
C ILE A 1062 -32.07 17.81 -25.48
N ALA A 1063 -30.86 17.56 -25.98
CA ALA A 1063 -29.63 17.77 -25.22
C ALA A 1063 -29.45 19.22 -24.72
N GLY A 1064 -29.91 20.22 -25.49
CA GLY A 1064 -29.83 21.63 -25.08
C GLY A 1064 -30.72 21.97 -23.88
N ILE A 1065 -31.95 21.42 -23.85
CA ILE A 1065 -32.91 21.61 -22.75
C ILE A 1065 -32.39 20.96 -21.46
N LEU A 1066 -31.87 19.73 -21.55
CA LEU A 1066 -31.29 19.01 -20.41
C LEU A 1066 -30.07 19.74 -19.80
N ILE A 1067 -29.26 20.43 -20.61
CA ILE A 1067 -28.11 21.21 -20.11
C ILE A 1067 -28.59 22.42 -19.30
N GLN A 1068 -29.60 23.15 -19.76
CA GLN A 1068 -30.14 24.31 -19.02
C GLN A 1068 -30.80 23.88 -17.71
N ARG A 1069 -31.50 22.72 -17.70
CA ARG A 1069 -32.08 22.12 -16.49
C ARG A 1069 -31.01 21.91 -15.40
N ASN A 1070 -29.91 21.23 -15.73
CA ASN A 1070 -28.83 20.93 -14.78
C ASN A 1070 -28.20 22.20 -14.18
N ILE A 1071 -28.01 23.26 -14.98
CA ILE A 1071 -27.49 24.54 -14.48
C ILE A 1071 -28.45 25.16 -13.44
N LYS A 1072 -29.77 25.14 -13.72
CA LYS A 1072 -30.76 25.68 -12.78
C LYS A 1072 -30.88 24.86 -11.50
N GLU A 1073 -30.70 23.54 -11.56
CA GLU A 1073 -30.65 22.69 -10.37
C GLU A 1073 -29.48 23.05 -9.45
N ASP A 1074 -28.30 23.37 -9.98
CA ASP A 1074 -27.14 23.75 -9.18
C ASP A 1074 -27.26 25.18 -8.60
N GLU A 1075 -27.84 26.13 -9.35
CA GLU A 1075 -28.26 27.43 -8.79
C GLU A 1075 -29.24 27.25 -7.61
N LEU A 1076 -30.23 26.37 -7.77
CA LEU A 1076 -31.24 26.09 -6.76
C LEU A 1076 -30.65 25.44 -5.50
N LYS A 1077 -29.68 24.53 -5.65
CA LYS A 1077 -28.92 23.95 -4.52
C LYS A 1077 -28.14 25.02 -3.76
N ALA A 1078 -27.50 25.96 -4.45
CA ALA A 1078 -26.78 27.07 -3.82
C ALA A 1078 -27.73 27.98 -3.02
N VAL A 1079 -28.87 28.35 -3.60
CA VAL A 1079 -29.90 29.17 -2.92
C VAL A 1079 -30.45 28.46 -1.68
N ARG A 1080 -30.79 27.16 -1.76
CA ARG A 1080 -31.26 26.38 -0.60
C ARG A 1080 -30.23 26.29 0.53
N LYS A 1081 -28.93 26.26 0.20
CA LYS A 1081 -27.83 26.27 1.20
C LYS A 1081 -27.72 27.62 1.90
N GLU A 1082 -27.85 28.73 1.17
CA GLU A 1082 -27.86 30.09 1.71
C GLU A 1082 -29.10 30.32 2.58
N GLU A 1083 -30.28 29.93 2.08
CA GLU A 1083 -31.56 29.95 2.82
C GLU A 1083 -31.44 29.22 4.16
N LYS A 1084 -30.92 27.98 4.16
CA LYS A 1084 -30.70 27.21 5.39
C LYS A 1084 -29.74 27.91 6.35
N GLY A 1085 -28.67 28.53 5.85
CA GLY A 1085 -27.73 29.30 6.67
C GLY A 1085 -28.40 30.46 7.40
N VAL A 1086 -29.27 31.20 6.71
CA VAL A 1086 -30.08 32.28 7.29
C VAL A 1086 -31.10 31.74 8.30
N ILE A 1087 -31.80 30.63 8.00
CA ILE A 1087 -32.76 30.00 8.91
C ILE A 1087 -32.06 29.53 10.20
N ASP A 1088 -30.96 28.78 10.10
CA ASP A 1088 -30.20 28.28 11.26
C ASP A 1088 -29.69 29.43 12.16
N GLU A 1089 -29.30 30.56 11.58
CA GLU A 1089 -28.89 31.77 12.32
C GLU A 1089 -30.10 32.42 13.03
N LEU A 1090 -31.20 32.58 12.30
CA LEU A 1090 -32.44 33.22 12.75
C LEU A 1090 -33.11 32.42 13.89
N GLU A 1091 -33.11 31.08 13.82
CA GLU A 1091 -33.57 30.21 14.91
C GLU A 1091 -32.72 30.36 16.18
N ARG A 1092 -31.38 30.40 16.04
CA ARG A 1092 -30.47 30.63 17.18
C ARG A 1092 -30.72 31.99 17.83
N MET A 1093 -30.95 33.03 17.02
CA MET A 1093 -31.27 34.38 17.50
C MET A 1093 -32.62 34.41 18.21
N LYS A 1094 -33.68 33.81 17.64
CA LYS A 1094 -35.00 33.70 18.29
C LYS A 1094 -34.93 32.91 19.60
N ALA A 1095 -34.20 31.79 19.63
CA ALA A 1095 -34.00 31.01 20.85
C ALA A 1095 -33.21 31.77 21.94
N LEU A 1096 -32.29 32.65 21.54
CA LEU A 1096 -31.60 33.56 22.47
C LEU A 1096 -32.52 34.69 22.96
N HIS A 1097 -33.32 35.27 22.07
CA HIS A 1097 -34.28 36.33 22.37
C HIS A 1097 -35.33 35.85 23.38
N VAL A 1098 -35.96 34.68 23.17
CA VAL A 1098 -36.89 34.07 24.14
C VAL A 1098 -36.22 33.91 25.51
N LYS A 1099 -34.99 33.38 25.56
CA LYS A 1099 -34.24 33.21 26.82
C LYS A 1099 -33.92 34.55 27.51
N ALA A 1100 -33.68 35.61 26.74
CA ALA A 1100 -33.44 36.94 27.28
C ALA A 1100 -34.73 37.61 27.79
N CYS A 1101 -35.87 37.44 27.10
CA CYS A 1101 -37.17 37.89 27.59
C CYS A 1101 -37.59 37.15 28.87
N THR A 1102 -37.43 35.82 28.93
CA THR A 1102 -37.67 35.05 30.16
C THR A 1102 -36.74 35.52 31.29
N LEU A 1103 -35.46 35.79 31.00
CA LEU A 1103 -34.52 36.32 31.98
C LEU A 1103 -34.96 37.67 32.57
N MET A 1104 -35.54 38.56 31.75
CA MET A 1104 -36.08 39.85 32.20
C MET A 1104 -37.34 39.72 33.07
N GLN A 1105 -38.18 38.70 32.82
CA GLN A 1105 -39.37 38.42 33.62
C GLN A 1105 -39.01 37.74 34.96
N ASP A 1106 -38.01 36.84 34.93
CA ASP A 1106 -37.56 36.03 36.07
C ASP A 1106 -36.77 36.80 37.14
N LEU A 1107 -36.18 37.94 36.81
CA LEU A 1107 -35.26 38.68 37.67
C LEU A 1107 -35.88 40.01 38.16
N PRO A 1108 -36.13 40.16 39.48
CA PRO A 1108 -36.49 41.44 40.06
C PRO A 1108 -35.46 42.53 39.74
N ASP A 1109 -35.89 43.79 39.71
CA ASP A 1109 -35.03 44.95 39.39
C ASP A 1109 -33.83 45.07 40.35
N SER A 1110 -33.92 44.52 41.56
CA SER A 1110 -32.84 44.45 42.56
C SER A 1110 -31.82 43.31 42.36
N PHE A 1111 -32.06 42.38 41.42
CA PHE A 1111 -31.35 41.10 41.28
C PHE A 1111 -30.32 41.03 40.15
N TRP A 1112 -30.06 42.11 39.42
CA TRP A 1112 -29.08 42.17 38.31
C TRP A 1112 -27.60 42.08 38.72
N LYS A 1113 -27.30 41.72 39.98
CA LYS A 1113 -25.93 41.45 40.45
C LYS A 1113 -25.39 40.15 39.85
N VAL A 1114 -24.19 40.20 39.26
CA VAL A 1114 -23.56 39.07 38.54
C VAL A 1114 -23.42 37.81 39.41
N GLU A 1115 -23.25 37.97 40.72
CA GLU A 1115 -23.17 36.91 41.72
C GLU A 1115 -24.47 36.08 41.83
N ALA A 1116 -25.63 36.71 41.63
CA ALA A 1116 -26.93 36.06 41.72
C ALA A 1116 -27.28 35.25 40.46
N VAL A 1117 -26.71 35.59 39.31
CA VAL A 1117 -27.03 34.94 38.03
C VAL A 1117 -26.20 33.67 37.85
N LYS A 1118 -26.85 32.50 37.90
CA LYS A 1118 -26.22 31.17 37.79
C LYS A 1118 -26.81 30.35 36.63
N GLY A 1119 -26.11 29.28 36.24
CA GLY A 1119 -26.58 28.32 35.23
C GLY A 1119 -26.88 28.93 33.86
N TRP A 1120 -27.99 28.49 33.24
CA TRP A 1120 -28.40 28.92 31.89
C TRP A 1120 -28.57 30.44 31.75
N ARG A 1121 -29.01 31.13 32.81
CA ARG A 1121 -29.18 32.60 32.84
C ARG A 1121 -27.85 33.32 32.59
N ARG A 1122 -26.74 32.79 33.11
CA ARG A 1122 -25.38 33.31 32.90
C ARG A 1122 -24.94 33.11 31.44
N MET A 1123 -25.22 31.93 30.87
CA MET A 1123 -24.91 31.64 29.47
C MET A 1123 -25.73 32.51 28.50
N ALA A 1124 -26.99 32.80 28.80
CA ALA A 1124 -27.83 33.68 28.00
C ALA A 1124 -27.23 35.10 27.93
N LEU A 1125 -26.80 35.68 29.06
CA LEU A 1125 -26.14 36.98 29.08
C LEU A 1125 -24.81 37.00 28.32
N VAL A 1126 -23.94 35.99 28.51
CA VAL A 1126 -22.66 35.90 27.79
C VAL A 1126 -22.88 35.89 26.26
N LYS A 1127 -23.93 35.21 25.79
CA LYS A 1127 -24.31 35.19 24.36
C LYS A 1127 -24.93 36.52 23.91
N LEU A 1128 -25.84 37.10 24.69
CA LEU A 1128 -26.53 38.36 24.38
C LEU A 1128 -25.57 39.56 24.26
N PHE A 1129 -24.46 39.54 25.00
CA PHE A 1129 -23.41 40.56 24.96
C PHE A 1129 -22.19 40.16 24.12
N GLU A 1130 -22.26 39.07 23.34
CA GLU A 1130 -21.21 38.58 22.43
C GLU A 1130 -19.81 38.45 23.05
N VAL A 1131 -19.74 38.08 24.34
CA VAL A 1131 -18.49 38.17 25.10
C VAL A 1131 -17.51 37.06 24.70
N LYS A 1132 -16.51 37.42 23.88
CA LYS A 1132 -15.43 36.51 23.46
C LYS A 1132 -14.53 36.17 24.64
N LEU A 1133 -14.40 34.88 24.94
CA LEU A 1133 -13.41 34.36 25.88
C LEU A 1133 -12.05 34.19 25.19
N GLU A 1134 -10.98 34.29 25.96
CA GLU A 1134 -9.61 34.08 25.46
C GLU A 1134 -9.41 32.62 24.99
N VAL A 1135 -8.76 32.47 23.85
CA VAL A 1135 -8.65 31.18 23.14
C VAL A 1135 -7.82 30.19 23.97
N GLY A 1136 -8.44 29.08 24.37
CA GLY A 1136 -7.78 27.98 25.08
C GLY A 1136 -8.29 27.75 26.52
N VAL A 1137 -9.00 28.70 27.12
CA VAL A 1137 -9.59 28.51 28.45
C VAL A 1137 -10.90 27.73 28.33
N LYS A 1138 -10.97 26.51 28.90
CA LYS A 1138 -12.25 25.81 29.06
C LYS A 1138 -13.18 26.70 29.91
N PRO A 1139 -14.38 27.08 29.42
CA PRO A 1139 -15.25 28.01 30.13
C PRO A 1139 -15.76 27.41 31.44
N ASN A 1140 -15.12 27.78 32.55
CA ASN A 1140 -15.63 27.51 33.88
C ASN A 1140 -16.59 28.65 34.32
N ALA A 1141 -17.35 28.41 35.38
CA ALA A 1141 -18.34 29.38 35.87
C ALA A 1141 -17.72 30.74 36.26
N GLU A 1142 -16.45 30.74 36.67
CA GLU A 1142 -15.68 31.90 37.12
C GLU A 1142 -15.27 32.81 35.95
N ALA A 1143 -14.77 32.25 34.85
CA ALA A 1143 -14.44 33.00 33.63
C ALA A 1143 -15.66 33.79 33.10
N TRP A 1144 -16.84 33.17 33.07
CA TRP A 1144 -18.08 33.86 32.72
C TRP A 1144 -18.46 34.97 33.70
N SER A 1145 -18.30 34.76 35.01
CA SER A 1145 -18.55 35.79 36.01
C SER A 1145 -17.60 36.99 35.86
N THR A 1146 -16.31 36.76 35.67
CA THR A 1146 -15.30 37.81 35.47
C THR A 1146 -15.59 38.62 34.19
N ALA A 1147 -16.02 37.96 33.12
CA ALA A 1147 -16.37 38.61 31.88
C ALA A 1147 -17.65 39.48 32.01
N LEU A 1148 -18.71 38.96 32.65
CA LEU A 1148 -19.96 39.71 32.88
C LEU A 1148 -19.79 40.87 33.88
N LYS A 1149 -18.87 40.77 34.86
CA LYS A 1149 -18.58 41.87 35.82
C LYS A 1149 -18.13 43.17 35.14
N ARG A 1150 -17.55 43.11 33.93
CA ARG A 1150 -17.12 44.28 33.17
C ARG A 1150 -18.27 45.03 32.49
N LEU A 1151 -19.46 44.45 32.41
CA LEU A 1151 -20.59 44.99 31.63
C LEU A 1151 -21.56 45.86 32.44
N SER A 1152 -21.32 46.06 33.74
CA SER A 1152 -22.16 46.89 34.63
C SER A 1152 -23.67 46.62 34.46
N LEU A 1153 -24.06 45.35 34.51
CA LEU A 1153 -25.40 44.90 34.14
C LEU A 1153 -26.49 45.61 34.94
N THR A 1154 -27.33 46.37 34.23
CA THR A 1154 -28.61 46.88 34.71
C THR A 1154 -29.73 46.36 33.82
N LYS A 1155 -30.97 46.38 34.33
CA LYS A 1155 -32.16 45.99 33.55
C LYS A 1155 -32.23 46.73 32.21
N ALA A 1156 -32.05 48.06 32.23
CA ALA A 1156 -32.03 48.91 31.03
C ALA A 1156 -30.94 48.52 30.02
N THR A 1157 -29.75 48.11 30.50
CA THR A 1157 -28.67 47.63 29.62
C THR A 1157 -29.07 46.32 28.91
N VAL A 1158 -29.80 45.44 29.59
CA VAL A 1158 -30.26 44.16 29.03
C VAL A 1158 -31.45 44.38 28.10
N GLU A 1159 -32.41 45.23 28.47
CA GLU A 1159 -33.51 45.69 27.61
C GLU A 1159 -32.99 46.24 26.27
N THR A 1160 -32.01 47.16 26.32
CA THR A 1160 -31.36 47.71 25.11
C THR A 1160 -30.78 46.61 24.22
N LYS A 1161 -30.14 45.59 24.80
CA LYS A 1161 -29.56 44.47 24.04
C LYS A 1161 -30.61 43.50 23.49
N VAL A 1162 -31.74 43.33 24.18
CA VAL A 1162 -32.89 42.56 23.67
C VAL A 1162 -33.51 43.28 22.46
N GLU A 1163 -33.67 44.60 22.51
CA GLU A 1163 -34.14 45.41 21.37
C GLU A 1163 -33.17 45.38 20.17
N GLU A 1164 -31.86 45.39 20.41
CA GLU A 1164 -30.85 45.20 19.36
C GLU A 1164 -30.93 43.81 18.72
N LEU A 1165 -31.13 42.76 19.53
CA LEU A 1165 -31.29 41.38 19.04
C LEU A 1165 -32.58 41.23 18.22
N ASP A 1166 -33.69 41.78 18.69
CA ASP A 1166 -34.99 41.82 18.01
C ASP A 1166 -34.92 42.59 16.67
N ARG A 1167 -34.23 43.74 16.64
CA ARG A 1167 -33.93 44.47 15.39
C ARG A 1167 -33.09 43.63 14.42
N SER A 1168 -32.14 42.85 14.95
CA SER A 1168 -31.27 41.99 14.14
C SER A 1168 -32.03 40.76 13.59
N ILE A 1169 -32.95 40.18 14.37
CA ILE A 1169 -33.88 39.14 13.90
C ILE A 1169 -34.73 39.68 12.74
N ARG A 1170 -35.34 40.87 12.88
CA ARG A 1170 -36.12 41.49 11.80
C ARG A 1170 -35.32 41.77 10.53
N ASN A 1171 -34.02 42.06 10.64
CA ASN A 1171 -33.15 42.21 9.48
C ASN A 1171 -32.90 40.86 8.78
N LYS A 1172 -32.62 39.80 9.55
CA LYS A 1172 -32.45 38.43 9.02
C LYS A 1172 -33.72 37.86 8.40
N GLU A 1173 -34.89 38.19 8.96
CA GLU A 1173 -36.19 37.86 8.35
C GLU A 1173 -36.40 38.54 6.99
N ARG A 1174 -35.84 39.74 6.77
CA ARG A 1174 -35.86 40.41 5.45
C ARG A 1174 -34.87 39.80 4.46
N GLU A 1175 -33.72 39.31 4.92
CA GLU A 1175 -32.75 38.58 4.08
C GLU A 1175 -33.31 37.26 3.55
N LEU A 1176 -34.22 36.61 4.29
CA LEU A 1176 -34.82 35.33 3.89
C LEU A 1176 -35.83 35.45 2.71
N ALA A 1177 -36.57 36.56 2.63
CA ALA A 1177 -37.60 36.77 1.60
C ALA A 1177 -37.08 36.67 0.14
N PRO A 1178 -35.99 37.34 -0.28
CA PRO A 1178 -35.47 37.20 -1.64
C PRO A 1178 -34.91 35.81 -1.95
N LEU A 1179 -34.36 35.09 -0.96
CA LEU A 1179 -33.88 33.71 -1.15
C LEU A 1179 -35.06 32.75 -1.43
N LEU A 1180 -36.17 32.91 -0.70
CA LEU A 1180 -37.41 32.15 -0.96
C LEU A 1180 -38.01 32.45 -2.34
N ALA A 1181 -37.96 33.70 -2.80
CA ALA A 1181 -38.41 34.07 -4.14
C ALA A 1181 -37.53 33.43 -5.23
N LYS A 1182 -36.20 33.54 -5.09
CA LYS A 1182 -35.24 32.94 -6.03
C LYS A 1182 -35.29 31.41 -6.05
N ARG A 1183 -35.66 30.78 -4.92
CA ARG A 1183 -35.91 29.33 -4.86
C ARG A 1183 -37.13 28.95 -5.71
N ARG A 1184 -38.25 29.67 -5.58
CA ARG A 1184 -39.45 29.43 -6.39
C ARG A 1184 -39.18 29.59 -7.88
N GLU A 1185 -38.50 30.67 -8.29
CA GLU A 1185 -38.12 30.88 -9.69
C GLU A 1185 -37.30 29.71 -10.27
N GLY A 1186 -36.38 29.13 -9.47
CA GLY A 1186 -35.64 27.93 -9.86
C GLY A 1186 -36.50 26.67 -9.90
N GLU A 1187 -37.45 26.51 -8.98
CA GLU A 1187 -38.40 25.39 -8.94
C GLU A 1187 -39.39 25.44 -10.11
N ASP A 1188 -39.92 26.63 -10.46
CA ASP A 1188 -40.85 26.85 -11.57
C ASP A 1188 -40.20 26.52 -12.93
N PHE A 1189 -38.97 26.98 -13.18
CA PHE A 1189 -38.21 26.63 -14.40
C PHE A 1189 -37.97 25.12 -14.56
N LEU A 1190 -37.71 24.42 -13.44
CA LEU A 1190 -37.53 22.96 -13.47
C LEU A 1190 -38.85 22.23 -13.70
N ASN A 1191 -39.99 22.80 -13.31
CA ASN A 1191 -41.30 22.23 -13.63
C ASN A 1191 -41.63 22.45 -15.12
N GLU A 1192 -41.48 23.66 -15.65
CA GLU A 1192 -41.75 23.98 -17.07
C GLU A 1192 -40.89 23.19 -18.06
N THR A 1193 -39.60 22.95 -17.72
CA THR A 1193 -38.70 22.16 -18.58
C THR A 1193 -38.90 20.65 -18.47
N GLN A 1194 -39.76 20.17 -17.58
CA GLN A 1194 -39.94 18.74 -17.34
C GLN A 1194 -40.76 18.04 -18.44
N GLU A 1195 -41.77 18.72 -19.00
CA GLU A 1195 -42.62 18.16 -20.06
C GLU A 1195 -41.81 17.82 -21.32
N TYR A 1196 -40.84 18.68 -21.68
CA TYR A 1196 -39.92 18.46 -22.81
C TYR A 1196 -38.94 17.29 -22.61
N ALA A 1197 -38.73 16.83 -21.37
CA ALA A 1197 -37.85 15.72 -21.04
C ALA A 1197 -38.60 14.38 -20.88
N GLN A 1198 -39.95 14.39 -20.92
CA GLN A 1198 -40.80 13.21 -20.70
C GLN A 1198 -41.63 12.82 -21.94
N GLY A 1199 -41.40 13.47 -23.09
CA GLY A 1199 -42.19 13.28 -24.30
C GLY A 1199 -41.82 12.08 -25.20
N ASP A 1200 -40.66 11.46 -25.02
CA ASP A 1200 -40.13 10.45 -25.97
C ASP A 1200 -40.56 8.99 -25.69
N ASP A 1201 -41.14 8.66 -24.54
CA ASP A 1201 -41.41 7.27 -24.13
C ASP A 1201 -42.76 6.69 -24.64
N LYS A 1202 -43.38 7.23 -25.72
CA LYS A 1202 -44.80 6.91 -26.06
C LYS A 1202 -45.26 6.78 -27.52
N GLU A 1203 -44.44 6.96 -28.56
CA GLU A 1203 -44.96 6.95 -29.95
C GLU A 1203 -44.35 5.92 -30.94
N ASP A 1204 -43.35 5.11 -30.57
CA ASP A 1204 -42.59 4.27 -31.54
C ASP A 1204 -43.00 2.77 -31.63
N ASP A 1205 -44.20 2.37 -31.16
CA ASP A 1205 -44.67 0.96 -31.14
C ASP A 1205 -45.61 0.56 -32.32
N GLU A 1206 -45.87 1.45 -33.29
CA GLU A 1206 -46.68 1.16 -34.48
C GLU A 1206 -46.04 1.76 -35.74
N TYR A 1207 -45.36 0.95 -36.58
CA TYR A 1207 -45.51 0.98 -38.05
C TYR A 1207 -44.85 -0.24 -38.71
N ASP A 1208 -45.59 -0.86 -39.63
CA ASP A 1208 -45.30 -2.17 -40.22
C ASP A 1208 -44.25 -2.21 -41.34
N ASP A 1209 -43.76 -3.44 -41.50
CA ASP A 1209 -43.19 -4.08 -42.69
C ASP A 1209 -43.89 -3.70 -44.03
N GLU A 1210 -43.24 -2.90 -44.89
CA GLU A 1210 -43.49 -2.92 -46.34
C GLU A 1210 -42.20 -2.81 -47.18
N SER A 1211 -42.18 -3.58 -48.27
CA SER A 1211 -41.06 -3.81 -49.17
C SER A 1211 -40.97 -2.81 -50.34
N VAL A 1212 -39.77 -2.33 -50.64
CA VAL A 1212 -39.35 -1.79 -51.97
C VAL A 1212 -37.87 -2.15 -52.13
N GLY A 1213 -37.32 -2.56 -53.27
CA GLY A 1213 -37.77 -2.47 -54.67
C GLY A 1213 -36.65 -1.79 -55.50
N GLU A 1214 -36.52 -2.12 -56.78
CA GLU A 1214 -35.37 -1.78 -57.63
C GLU A 1214 -35.37 -0.31 -58.16
N ASP A 1215 -34.17 0.14 -58.63
CA ASP A 1215 -33.86 1.31 -59.50
C ASP A 1215 -34.28 2.73 -59.02
N GLU A 1216 -33.44 3.79 -58.97
CA GLU A 1216 -32.39 4.28 -59.90
C GLU A 1216 -31.15 4.88 -59.20
#